data_AF-A0A915LC96-F1
#
_entry.id   AF-A0A915LC96-F1
#
_cell.length_a   1.000
_cell.length_b   1.000
_cell.length_c   1.000
_cell.angle_alpha   90.00
_cell.angle_beta   90.00
_cell.angle_gamma   90.00
#
_symmetry.space_group_name_H-M   'P 1'
#
loop_
_entity.id
_entity.type
_entity.pdbx_description
1 polymer ?
#
loop_
_entity_poly.entity_id
_entity_poly.type
_entity_poly.pdbx_seq_one_letter_code
_entity_poly.pdbx_strand_id
1 'polypeptide(L)'
;MKFKQRPREEQAEPDETEEANYAAENFALTKPRVRVGSEWVSKGQNLDQVNWAIGAMSKALYARVFEWLVKKCNLTLDQKGLSRDSFIGVLDIAGFEIFDFNSFEQLWINFVNEKLQQFFNHHMFVLEQEEYAREGIAWTFIDFGLDLQACIELIEKPMGIISMLDEECIVPKASDLTYAQKLGDQHLGKHPNFEKPKPPKGKQGEAHFAMRHYAGTVRYNVTNWLEKNKDPLNDTLVSVMKNAKGNQLIIDIWADYQTQEEAAEANKKGGGGKKKGKSGSFMTVSMLYRESLNNLMNMLHKTHPHFIRCIIPNEKKQSGMIDAALVLNQLTCNGVLEGIRICRKGFPNRLPHNDFKVRYGILAAAEARSSTDPKVSSANILEKLVNAKSLEAENFKVGHTKVFFKAGVLAHIEELRDKCMNDLMCMFQSACRAYLAKMGAARRRKQLDAYSIVQRNIRSWCVLRTWEWYLLYGRVKPLCKGDKHAEELEKMEADLKASEEILAKQEEQRKAIEAEHNRLAEERRKLQEQLEIARKGGSAVESEMGALNAQKTELERRLEDAKDKLNEQQQKAEDNQRSLKRAEKDKESLNDQIETLNETLNRVEEEKLQEQLEEFKRQKSEAESKQQIVEQNIVELNIKLDEQNTLVSKLQRYLKDQSTRLVELEEELEQERVNRSRSDKNRGTVQTHLDELSDFIDEEAGKAAAQAELAKKKDLELIRLRQELEEINQQSEQQLSLIRKRNNDEISEATERLENLQNARGKTEKDKETLRRQIEDIQSQQQDEQRQRNEYERQSKNLGNFIK
;
A
#
# COMPACT_ATOMS: atom_id res chain seq x y z
N MET A 1 -5.36 -31.95 25.09
CA MET A 1 -5.37 -30.88 26.08
C MET A 1 -6.79 -30.45 26.33
N LYS A 2 -7.37 -30.90 27.44
CA LYS A 2 -8.66 -30.42 27.95
C LYS A 2 -8.38 -29.60 29.21
N PHE A 3 -8.91 -28.39 29.25
CA PHE A 3 -8.77 -27.48 30.37
C PHE A 3 -10.08 -27.35 31.12
N LYS A 4 -10.01 -27.19 32.44
CA LYS A 4 -11.16 -26.90 33.32
C LYS A 4 -10.93 -25.60 34.08
N GLN A 5 -11.99 -24.85 34.28
CA GLN A 5 -11.98 -23.62 35.08
C GLN A 5 -11.97 -23.97 36.57
N ARG A 6 -11.02 -23.41 37.34
CA ARG A 6 -11.07 -23.51 38.80
C ARG A 6 -12.21 -22.66 39.37
N PRO A 7 -13.08 -23.22 40.24
CA PRO A 7 -14.19 -22.47 40.82
C PRO A 7 -13.82 -21.30 41.72
N ARG A 8 -12.56 -21.22 42.22
CA ARG A 8 -12.13 -20.21 43.21
C ARG A 8 -11.19 -19.14 42.66
N GLU A 9 -10.41 -19.44 41.62
CA GLU A 9 -9.33 -18.56 41.14
C GLU A 9 -9.58 -18.06 39.71
N GLU A 10 -10.67 -18.51 39.08
CA GLU A 10 -11.00 -18.26 37.66
C GLU A 10 -9.85 -18.56 36.67
N GLN A 11 -8.90 -19.41 37.06
CA GLN A 11 -7.79 -19.85 36.22
C GLN A 11 -8.07 -21.24 35.63
N ALA A 12 -7.61 -21.45 34.41
CA ALA A 12 -7.68 -22.73 33.73
C ALA A 12 -6.56 -23.68 34.20
N GLU A 13 -6.89 -24.95 34.40
CA GLU A 13 -5.92 -26.02 34.64
C GLU A 13 -6.19 -27.23 33.74
N PRO A 14 -5.15 -27.99 33.35
CA PRO A 14 -5.34 -29.24 32.61
C PRO A 14 -6.13 -30.25 33.45
N ASP A 15 -7.02 -31.00 32.80
CA ASP A 15 -7.98 -31.88 33.47
C ASP A 15 -7.37 -33.22 33.93
N GLU A 16 -6.39 -33.75 33.17
CA GLU A 16 -5.78 -35.08 33.35
C GLU A 16 -4.25 -35.04 33.59
N THR A 17 -3.74 -36.02 34.34
CA THR A 17 -2.33 -36.12 34.74
C THR A 17 -1.39 -36.64 33.64
N GLU A 18 -1.90 -37.38 32.64
CA GLU A 18 -1.07 -37.79 31.48
C GLU A 18 -0.65 -36.60 30.61
N GLU A 19 -1.45 -35.53 30.60
CA GLU A 19 -1.13 -34.27 29.92
C GLU A 19 -0.01 -33.50 30.64
N ALA A 20 0.35 -33.85 31.88
CA ALA A 20 1.45 -33.24 32.64
C ALA A 20 2.84 -33.50 32.03
N ASN A 21 2.98 -34.49 31.14
CA ASN A 21 4.23 -34.72 30.38
C ASN A 21 4.58 -33.55 29.44
N TYR A 22 3.60 -32.70 29.10
CA TYR A 22 3.78 -31.47 28.33
C TYR A 22 3.92 -30.23 29.24
N ALA A 23 4.46 -30.38 30.46
CA ALA A 23 4.52 -29.35 31.50
C ALA A 23 4.98 -27.96 31.03
N ALA A 24 5.97 -27.90 30.13
CA ALA A 24 6.45 -26.63 29.58
C ALA A 24 5.42 -25.93 28.68
N GLU A 25 4.70 -26.69 27.85
CA GLU A 25 3.62 -26.18 27.00
C GLU A 25 2.39 -25.78 27.83
N ASN A 26 2.05 -26.59 28.84
CA ASN A 26 0.92 -26.31 29.74
C ASN A 26 1.15 -25.05 30.59
N PHE A 27 2.38 -24.81 31.05
CA PHE A 27 2.71 -23.61 31.83
C PHE A 27 2.71 -22.35 30.94
N ALA A 28 3.19 -22.45 29.70
CA ALA A 28 3.15 -21.35 28.73
C ALA A 28 1.71 -20.97 28.33
N LEU A 29 0.80 -21.94 28.27
CA LEU A 29 -0.62 -21.72 27.95
C LEU A 29 -1.41 -21.14 29.13
N THR A 30 -1.26 -21.68 30.34
CA THR A 30 -2.06 -21.27 31.51
C THR A 30 -1.51 -20.04 32.24
N LYS A 31 -0.18 -19.83 32.21
CA LYS A 31 0.53 -18.75 32.92
C LYS A 31 1.62 -18.09 32.06
N PRO A 32 1.28 -17.52 30.89
CA PRO A 32 2.26 -16.86 30.02
C PRO A 32 2.99 -15.71 30.73
N ARG A 33 4.26 -15.50 30.36
CA ARG A 33 5.01 -14.28 30.72
C ARG A 33 4.59 -13.18 29.76
N VAL A 34 3.97 -12.14 30.30
CA VAL A 34 3.49 -10.97 29.55
C VAL A 34 4.25 -9.74 30.02
N ARG A 35 4.59 -8.86 29.08
CA ARG A 35 5.22 -7.59 29.39
C ARG A 35 4.17 -6.55 29.76
N VAL A 36 4.29 -5.97 30.95
CA VAL A 36 3.46 -4.86 31.41
C VAL A 36 4.38 -3.66 31.63
N GLY A 37 4.37 -2.71 30.69
CA GLY A 37 5.31 -1.60 30.69
C GLY A 37 6.77 -2.06 30.49
N SER A 38 7.62 -1.86 31.49
CA SER A 38 9.02 -2.29 31.50
C SER A 38 9.26 -3.65 32.16
N GLU A 39 8.26 -4.20 32.86
CA GLU A 39 8.41 -5.42 33.67
C GLU A 39 7.73 -6.64 33.03
N TRP A 40 8.22 -7.83 33.38
CA TRP A 40 7.65 -9.10 32.94
C TRP A 40 6.90 -9.75 34.08
N VAL A 41 5.61 -10.00 33.87
CA VAL A 41 4.71 -10.58 34.88
C VAL A 41 4.13 -11.88 34.34
N SER A 42 4.06 -12.91 35.19
CA SER A 42 3.31 -14.13 34.87
C SER A 42 1.83 -13.88 35.15
N LYS A 43 0.99 -14.00 34.12
CA LYS A 43 -0.44 -13.75 34.20
C LYS A 43 -1.20 -15.06 34.07
N GLY A 44 -2.02 -15.41 35.05
CA GLY A 44 -2.96 -16.53 34.95
C GLY A 44 -4.06 -16.24 33.93
N GLN A 45 -4.40 -17.25 33.11
CA GLN A 45 -5.46 -17.18 32.11
C GLN A 45 -6.71 -17.96 32.52
N ASN A 46 -7.88 -17.46 32.12
CA ASN A 46 -9.14 -18.19 32.27
C ASN A 46 -9.33 -19.24 31.16
N LEU A 47 -10.33 -20.11 31.30
CA LEU A 47 -10.58 -21.21 30.36
C LEU A 47 -10.76 -20.75 28.92
N ASP A 48 -11.49 -19.66 28.72
CA ASP A 48 -11.67 -19.08 27.39
C ASP A 48 -10.32 -18.62 26.85
N GLN A 49 -9.59 -17.75 27.54
CA GLN A 49 -8.27 -17.26 27.10
C GLN A 49 -7.30 -18.37 26.71
N VAL A 50 -7.28 -19.48 27.45
CA VAL A 50 -6.45 -20.64 27.11
C VAL A 50 -6.93 -21.32 25.81
N ASN A 51 -8.24 -21.56 25.66
CA ASN A 51 -8.81 -22.12 24.43
C ASN A 51 -8.56 -21.21 23.22
N TRP A 52 -8.66 -19.89 23.41
CA TRP A 52 -8.35 -18.89 22.40
C TRP A 52 -6.86 -18.93 22.00
N ALA A 53 -5.96 -18.97 22.99
CA ALA A 53 -4.52 -19.07 22.74
C ALA A 53 -4.15 -20.36 21.97
N ILE A 54 -4.77 -21.50 22.31
CA ILE A 54 -4.58 -22.76 21.58
C ILE A 54 -5.09 -22.64 20.15
N GLY A 55 -6.26 -22.04 19.95
CA GLY A 55 -6.84 -21.81 18.63
C GLY A 55 -5.95 -20.92 17.76
N ALA A 56 -5.49 -19.79 18.29
CA ALA A 56 -4.59 -18.87 17.60
C ALA A 56 -3.27 -19.55 17.23
N MET A 57 -2.67 -20.30 18.17
CA MET A 57 -1.41 -20.99 17.95
C MET A 57 -1.53 -22.13 16.93
N SER A 58 -2.65 -22.85 16.93
CA SER A 58 -2.92 -23.88 15.93
C SER A 58 -3.08 -23.29 14.53
N LYS A 59 -3.79 -22.16 14.41
CA LYS A 59 -3.93 -21.42 13.13
C LYS A 59 -2.58 -20.92 12.62
N ALA A 60 -1.78 -20.29 13.49
CA ALA A 60 -0.46 -19.78 13.13
C ALA A 60 0.52 -20.89 12.73
N LEU A 61 0.53 -21.99 13.47
CA LEU A 61 1.35 -23.16 13.12
C LEU A 61 0.96 -23.71 11.75
N TYR A 62 -0.35 -23.91 11.50
CA TYR A 62 -0.84 -24.37 10.21
C TYR A 62 -0.44 -23.43 9.06
N ALA A 63 -0.67 -22.12 9.23
CA ALA A 63 -0.34 -21.11 8.24
C ALA A 63 1.16 -21.08 7.91
N ARG A 64 2.03 -21.13 8.93
CA ARG A 64 3.49 -21.14 8.76
C ARG A 64 4.02 -22.41 8.10
N VAL A 65 3.48 -23.58 8.47
CA VAL A 65 3.82 -24.85 7.81
C VAL A 65 3.36 -24.84 6.36
N PHE A 66 2.16 -24.33 6.08
CA PHE A 66 1.65 -24.19 4.72
C PHE A 66 2.52 -23.25 3.88
N GLU A 67 2.91 -22.09 4.41
CA GLU A 67 3.81 -21.16 3.72
C GLU A 67 5.19 -21.77 3.45
N TRP A 68 5.74 -22.52 4.41
CA TRP A 68 6.99 -23.26 4.22
C TRP A 68 6.85 -24.30 3.10
N LEU A 69 5.73 -25.03 3.06
CA LEU A 69 5.47 -26.02 2.01
C LEU A 69 5.41 -25.35 0.63
N VAL A 70 4.69 -24.23 0.52
CA VAL A 70 4.62 -23.43 -0.72
C VAL A 70 6.02 -22.98 -1.14
N LYS A 71 6.86 -22.49 -0.22
CA LYS A 71 8.26 -22.11 -0.52
C LYS A 71 9.08 -23.30 -1.02
N LYS A 72 8.90 -24.49 -0.45
CA LYS A 72 9.60 -25.72 -0.90
C LYS A 72 9.12 -26.19 -2.27
N CYS A 73 7.82 -26.18 -2.53
CA CYS A 73 7.26 -26.46 -3.86
C CYS A 73 7.78 -25.47 -4.90
N ASN A 74 7.82 -24.17 -4.59
CA ASN A 74 8.36 -23.16 -5.50
C ASN A 74 9.84 -23.39 -5.80
N LEU A 75 10.66 -23.79 -4.81
CA LEU A 75 12.07 -24.11 -5.02
C LEU A 75 12.28 -25.30 -5.96
N THR A 76 11.42 -26.33 -5.88
CA THR A 76 11.55 -27.54 -6.72
C THR A 76 10.96 -27.35 -8.11
N LEU A 77 9.91 -26.54 -8.25
CA LEU A 77 9.27 -26.22 -9.52
C LEU A 77 9.97 -25.06 -10.27
N ASP A 78 10.90 -24.35 -9.61
CA ASP A 78 11.66 -23.28 -10.27
C ASP A 78 12.58 -23.83 -11.36
N GLN A 79 12.48 -23.23 -12.55
CA GLN A 79 13.32 -23.56 -13.70
C GLN A 79 14.70 -22.91 -13.56
N LYS A 80 15.60 -23.57 -12.84
CA LYS A 80 16.99 -23.12 -12.68
C LYS A 80 17.69 -23.00 -14.04
N GLY A 81 18.18 -21.81 -14.37
CA GLY A 81 19.03 -21.57 -15.54
C GLY A 81 18.30 -21.19 -16.84
N LEU A 82 16.97 -21.00 -16.81
CA LEU A 82 16.20 -20.48 -17.94
C LEU A 82 15.75 -19.04 -17.66
N SER A 83 15.77 -18.20 -18.71
CA SER A 83 15.32 -16.80 -18.61
C SER A 83 13.80 -16.75 -18.39
N ARG A 84 13.35 -15.88 -17.46
CA ARG A 84 11.93 -15.69 -17.12
C ARG A 84 11.33 -14.48 -17.88
N ASP A 85 11.50 -14.45 -19.19
CA ASP A 85 11.06 -13.29 -20.00
C ASP A 85 9.54 -13.23 -20.17
N SER A 86 8.81 -14.32 -19.90
CA SER A 86 7.36 -14.39 -20.03
C SER A 86 6.77 -15.37 -19.03
N PHE A 87 5.59 -15.04 -18.49
CA PHE A 87 4.84 -15.93 -17.60
C PHE A 87 3.33 -15.75 -17.84
N ILE A 88 2.56 -16.77 -17.48
CA ILE A 88 1.10 -16.70 -17.38
C ILE A 88 0.77 -16.82 -15.89
N GLY A 89 0.11 -15.81 -15.35
CA GLY A 89 -0.43 -15.84 -14.00
C GLY A 89 -1.88 -16.32 -14.02
N VAL A 90 -2.19 -17.35 -13.23
CA VAL A 90 -3.58 -17.78 -12.99
C VAL A 90 -3.96 -17.33 -11.60
N LEU A 91 -5.01 -16.50 -11.51
CA LEU A 91 -5.55 -16.03 -10.24
C LEU A 91 -6.72 -16.92 -9.84
N ASP A 92 -6.50 -17.74 -8.81
CA ASP A 92 -7.52 -18.57 -8.19
C ASP A 92 -7.80 -18.06 -6.78
N ILE A 93 -8.96 -17.43 -6.60
CA ILE A 93 -9.41 -16.88 -5.33
C ILE A 93 -10.84 -17.31 -5.06
N ALA A 94 -11.24 -17.28 -3.78
CA ALA A 94 -12.63 -17.48 -3.42
C ALA A 94 -13.53 -16.44 -4.11
N GLY A 95 -14.67 -16.89 -4.63
CA GLY A 95 -15.69 -16.01 -5.21
C GLY A 95 -16.37 -15.14 -4.17
N PHE A 96 -17.29 -14.28 -4.61
CA PHE A 96 -18.09 -13.46 -3.71
C PHE A 96 -18.99 -14.33 -2.81
N GLU A 97 -18.92 -14.14 -1.49
CA GLU A 97 -19.65 -14.96 -0.51
C GLU A 97 -20.73 -14.13 0.20
N ILE A 98 -21.96 -14.64 0.20
CA ILE A 98 -23.07 -14.09 1.00
C ILE A 98 -23.62 -15.23 1.86
N PHE A 99 -23.27 -15.23 3.14
CA PHE A 99 -23.78 -16.21 4.10
C PHE A 99 -24.79 -15.59 5.07
N ASP A 100 -25.47 -16.46 5.84
CA ASP A 100 -26.34 -16.04 6.94
C ASP A 100 -25.57 -15.30 8.05
N PHE A 101 -24.27 -15.60 8.21
CA PHE A 101 -23.34 -14.96 9.14
C PHE A 101 -22.05 -14.60 8.41
N ASN A 102 -21.83 -13.30 8.15
CA ASN A 102 -20.61 -12.80 7.50
C ASN A 102 -19.73 -12.10 8.54
N SER A 103 -18.48 -12.57 8.66
CA SER A 103 -17.51 -12.03 9.62
C SER A 103 -16.35 -11.31 8.91
N PHE A 104 -15.27 -11.06 9.64
CA PHE A 104 -14.08 -10.35 9.17
C PHE A 104 -13.47 -10.98 7.91
N GLU A 105 -13.44 -12.32 7.86
CA GLU A 105 -12.88 -13.08 6.73
C GLU A 105 -13.70 -12.85 5.45
N GLN A 106 -15.04 -12.88 5.55
CA GLN A 106 -15.92 -12.59 4.41
C GLN A 106 -15.79 -11.13 3.93
N LEU A 107 -15.51 -10.17 4.83
CA LEU A 107 -15.27 -8.78 4.40
C LEU A 107 -14.06 -8.73 3.47
N TRP A 108 -12.95 -9.39 3.83
CA TRP A 108 -11.74 -9.42 3.00
C TRP A 108 -11.97 -10.16 1.68
N ILE A 109 -12.62 -11.32 1.70
CA ILE A 109 -12.96 -12.07 0.48
C ILE A 109 -13.79 -11.20 -0.47
N ASN A 110 -14.85 -10.56 0.05
CA ASN A 110 -15.72 -9.72 -0.77
C ASN A 110 -15.03 -8.44 -1.23
N PHE A 111 -14.14 -7.85 -0.42
CA PHE A 111 -13.34 -6.69 -0.78
C PHE A 111 -12.37 -6.98 -1.93
N VAL A 112 -11.68 -8.12 -1.90
CA VAL A 112 -10.81 -8.56 -3.00
C VAL A 112 -11.64 -8.74 -4.28
N ASN A 113 -12.81 -9.38 -4.17
CA ASN A 113 -13.73 -9.54 -5.31
C ASN A 113 -14.23 -8.20 -5.85
N GLU A 114 -14.53 -7.22 -4.99
CA GLU A 114 -14.91 -5.86 -5.39
C GLU A 114 -13.79 -5.19 -6.20
N LYS A 115 -12.53 -5.26 -5.73
CA LYS A 115 -11.37 -4.73 -6.45
C LYS A 115 -11.14 -5.43 -7.79
N LEU A 116 -11.29 -6.74 -7.86
CA LEU A 116 -11.12 -7.49 -9.11
C LEU A 116 -12.23 -7.22 -10.10
N GLN A 117 -13.47 -7.03 -9.62
CA GLN A 117 -14.57 -6.60 -10.47
C GLN A 117 -14.36 -5.17 -10.98
N GLN A 118 -13.83 -4.26 -10.16
CA GLN A 118 -13.43 -2.92 -10.62
C GLN A 118 -12.29 -2.98 -11.63
N PHE A 119 -11.30 -3.84 -11.42
CA PHE A 119 -10.24 -4.09 -12.39
C PHE A 119 -10.79 -4.59 -13.72
N PHE A 120 -11.77 -5.51 -13.69
CA PHE A 120 -12.50 -5.92 -14.89
C PHE A 120 -13.22 -4.73 -15.54
N ASN A 121 -14.00 -3.95 -14.78
CA ASN A 121 -14.77 -2.83 -15.32
C ASN A 121 -13.84 -1.80 -15.97
N HIS A 122 -12.74 -1.46 -15.31
CA HIS A 122 -11.74 -0.54 -15.83
C HIS A 122 -11.06 -1.09 -17.10
N HIS A 123 -10.64 -2.35 -17.10
CA HIS A 123 -9.96 -2.94 -18.25
C HIS A 123 -10.89 -3.15 -19.45
N MET A 124 -12.11 -3.63 -19.22
CA MET A 124 -13.05 -3.93 -20.30
C MET A 124 -13.76 -2.70 -20.85
N PHE A 125 -14.04 -1.69 -20.03
CA PHE A 125 -14.83 -0.54 -20.45
C PHE A 125 -14.01 0.73 -20.63
N VAL A 126 -13.09 1.04 -19.72
CA VAL A 126 -12.38 2.32 -19.73
C VAL A 126 -11.16 2.24 -20.63
N LEU A 127 -10.24 1.31 -20.34
CA LEU A 127 -8.99 1.18 -21.09
C LEU A 127 -9.22 0.85 -22.58
N GLU A 128 -10.26 0.08 -22.90
CA GLU A 128 -10.59 -0.25 -24.28
C GLU A 128 -11.05 0.99 -25.07
N GLN A 129 -11.84 1.86 -24.45
CA GLN A 129 -12.30 3.11 -25.08
C GLN A 129 -11.18 4.16 -25.16
N GLU A 130 -10.33 4.23 -24.13
CA GLU A 130 -9.12 5.07 -24.13
C GLU A 130 -8.15 4.65 -25.24
N GLU A 131 -8.00 3.35 -25.48
CA GLU A 131 -7.19 2.84 -26.59
C GLU A 131 -7.78 3.27 -27.93
N TYR A 132 -9.09 3.19 -28.13
CA TYR A 132 -9.73 3.66 -29.36
C TYR A 132 -9.55 5.17 -29.58
N ALA A 133 -9.65 5.96 -28.51
CA ALA A 133 -9.40 7.39 -28.56
C ALA A 133 -7.93 7.70 -28.92
N ARG A 134 -6.97 6.98 -28.30
CA ARG A 134 -5.54 7.11 -28.57
C ARG A 134 -5.19 6.72 -30.02
N GLU A 135 -5.87 5.72 -30.55
CA GLU A 135 -5.68 5.22 -31.91
C GLU A 135 -6.49 5.99 -32.96
N GLY A 136 -7.21 7.05 -32.56
CA GLY A 136 -7.94 7.93 -33.47
C GLY A 136 -9.11 7.26 -34.17
N ILE A 137 -9.67 6.20 -33.57
CA ILE A 137 -10.81 5.48 -34.13
C ILE A 137 -12.08 6.28 -33.81
N ALA A 138 -12.93 6.49 -34.82
CA ALA A 138 -14.24 7.11 -34.62
C ALA A 138 -15.11 6.23 -33.70
N TRP A 139 -15.15 6.59 -32.42
CA TRP A 139 -15.88 5.91 -31.37
C TRP A 139 -16.62 6.93 -30.50
N THR A 140 -17.88 6.63 -30.17
CA THR A 140 -18.65 7.43 -29.22
C THR A 140 -18.46 6.84 -27.84
N PHE A 141 -17.93 7.62 -26.90
CA PHE A 141 -17.76 7.16 -25.53
C PHE A 141 -19.12 6.74 -24.94
N ILE A 142 -19.19 5.52 -24.43
CA ILE A 142 -20.36 4.98 -23.75
C ILE A 142 -20.00 4.88 -22.28
N ASP A 143 -20.64 5.70 -21.45
CA ASP A 143 -20.59 5.56 -20.00
C ASP A 143 -21.60 4.50 -19.55
N PHE A 144 -21.13 3.52 -18.78
CA PHE A 144 -21.92 2.42 -18.28
C PHE A 144 -22.28 2.57 -16.80
N GLY A 145 -21.76 3.58 -16.09
CA GLY A 145 -22.13 3.88 -14.71
C GLY A 145 -21.83 2.78 -13.67
N LEU A 146 -21.00 1.79 -14.02
CA LEU A 146 -20.62 0.66 -13.17
C LEU A 146 -19.30 0.94 -12.43
N ASP A 147 -19.23 2.08 -11.73
CA ASP A 147 -18.06 2.43 -10.94
C ASP A 147 -18.18 1.92 -9.50
N LEU A 148 -17.36 0.93 -9.15
CA LEU A 148 -17.31 0.35 -7.81
C LEU A 148 -16.30 1.07 -6.90
N GLN A 149 -15.64 2.11 -7.41
CA GLN A 149 -14.63 2.86 -6.68
C GLN A 149 -15.16 3.41 -5.36
N ALA A 150 -16.41 3.89 -5.31
CA ALA A 150 -17.03 4.37 -4.07
C ALA A 150 -17.08 3.28 -2.97
N CYS A 151 -17.39 2.03 -3.33
CA CYS A 151 -17.41 0.92 -2.36
C CYS A 151 -16.00 0.53 -1.91
N ILE A 152 -15.03 0.54 -2.82
CA ILE A 152 -13.62 0.24 -2.51
C ILE A 152 -13.05 1.30 -1.58
N GLU A 153 -13.34 2.58 -1.84
CA GLU A 153 -12.89 3.70 -1.03
C GLU A 153 -13.47 3.66 0.39
N LEU A 154 -14.74 3.29 0.54
CA LEU A 154 -15.35 3.10 1.86
C LEU A 154 -14.57 2.10 2.73
N ILE A 155 -13.97 1.08 2.12
CA ILE A 155 -13.24 0.03 2.84
C ILE A 155 -11.76 0.43 3.05
N GLU A 156 -11.12 0.99 2.02
CA GLU A 156 -9.66 1.16 1.95
C GLU A 156 -9.14 2.55 2.36
N LYS A 157 -9.89 3.62 2.08
CA LYS A 157 -9.38 4.99 2.29
C LYS A 157 -9.19 5.30 3.78
N PRO A 158 -8.39 6.32 4.11
CA PRO A 158 -8.35 6.88 5.46
C PRO A 158 -9.77 7.20 5.94
N MET A 159 -10.09 6.92 7.21
CA MET A 159 -11.45 6.96 7.77
C MET A 159 -12.44 5.94 7.15
N GLY A 160 -11.96 4.96 6.39
CA GLY A 160 -12.74 3.81 5.92
C GLY A 160 -12.79 2.67 6.94
N ILE A 161 -13.52 1.61 6.60
CA ILE A 161 -13.80 0.48 7.51
C ILE A 161 -12.53 -0.14 8.09
N ILE A 162 -11.50 -0.37 7.26
CA ILE A 162 -10.25 -1.01 7.70
C ILE A 162 -9.40 -0.04 8.55
N SER A 163 -9.26 1.22 8.12
CA SER A 163 -8.47 2.21 8.88
C SER A 163 -9.03 2.41 10.29
N MET A 164 -10.36 2.53 10.39
CA MET A 164 -11.04 2.66 11.68
C MET A 164 -10.89 1.39 12.55
N LEU A 165 -10.85 0.21 11.93
CA LEU A 165 -10.62 -1.05 12.65
C LEU A 165 -9.21 -1.09 13.25
N ASP A 166 -8.21 -0.69 12.46
CA ASP A 166 -6.81 -0.66 12.89
C ASP A 166 -6.58 0.32 14.04
N GLU A 167 -7.22 1.49 13.98
CA GLU A 167 -7.19 2.49 15.05
C GLU A 167 -7.84 1.96 16.33
N GLU A 168 -9.03 1.35 16.25
CA GLU A 168 -9.72 0.78 17.41
C GLU A 168 -8.98 -0.43 18.01
N CYS A 169 -8.20 -1.19 17.23
CA CYS A 169 -7.37 -2.27 17.77
C CYS A 169 -6.33 -1.78 18.78
N ILE A 170 -5.91 -0.52 18.71
CA ILE A 170 -4.88 0.05 19.59
C ILE A 170 -5.50 0.65 20.86
N VAL A 171 -6.79 1.02 20.84
CA VAL A 171 -7.47 1.69 21.95
C VAL A 171 -7.81 0.70 23.08
N PRO A 172 -7.29 0.86 24.31
CA PRO A 172 -7.44 -0.13 25.38
C PRO A 172 -8.87 -0.39 25.86
N LYS A 173 -9.80 0.56 25.64
CA LYS A 173 -11.21 0.47 26.02
C LYS A 173 -12.16 0.25 24.83
N ALA A 174 -11.64 0.04 23.63
CA ALA A 174 -12.46 -0.24 22.47
C ALA A 174 -13.03 -1.67 22.53
N SER A 175 -14.27 -1.82 22.08
CA SER A 175 -14.98 -3.08 21.91
C SER A 175 -15.56 -3.16 20.50
N ASP A 176 -15.93 -4.35 20.05
CA ASP A 176 -16.54 -4.51 18.72
C ASP A 176 -17.81 -3.66 18.56
N LEU A 177 -18.59 -3.49 19.64
CA LEU A 177 -19.79 -2.67 19.68
C LEU A 177 -19.49 -1.17 19.53
N THR A 178 -18.46 -0.67 20.22
CA THR A 178 -18.05 0.73 20.08
C THR A 178 -17.49 1.01 18.68
N TYR A 179 -16.81 0.03 18.08
CA TYR A 179 -16.38 0.10 16.69
C TYR A 179 -17.58 0.17 15.73
N ALA A 180 -18.59 -0.69 15.88
CA ALA A 180 -19.80 -0.64 15.07
C ALA A 180 -20.56 0.69 15.20
N GLN A 181 -20.64 1.25 16.41
CA GLN A 181 -21.24 2.56 16.63
C GLN A 181 -20.49 3.66 15.88
N LYS A 182 -19.16 3.70 16.01
CA LYS A 182 -18.31 4.66 15.28
C LYS A 182 -18.47 4.54 13.76
N LEU A 183 -18.52 3.32 13.22
CA LEU A 183 -18.79 3.11 11.79
C LEU A 183 -20.15 3.68 11.38
N GLY A 184 -21.18 3.47 12.22
CA GLY A 184 -22.51 4.04 12.04
C GLY A 184 -22.47 5.56 11.99
N ASP A 185 -21.89 6.21 13.00
CA ASP A 185 -21.83 7.67 13.11
C ASP A 185 -21.03 8.31 11.97
N GLN A 186 -19.99 7.61 11.51
CA GLN A 186 -19.13 8.09 10.44
C GLN A 186 -19.79 7.96 9.06
N HIS A 187 -20.40 6.82 8.74
CA HIS A 187 -20.80 6.51 7.35
C HIS A 187 -22.32 6.47 7.11
N LEU A 188 -23.14 6.23 8.14
CA LEU A 188 -24.58 6.07 7.97
C LEU A 188 -25.22 7.38 7.48
N GLY A 189 -25.95 7.32 6.36
CA GLY A 189 -26.58 8.48 5.74
C GLY A 189 -25.62 9.42 4.99
N LYS A 190 -24.30 9.23 5.11
CA LYS A 190 -23.27 10.00 4.38
C LYS A 190 -22.74 9.25 3.16
N HIS A 191 -22.55 7.93 3.26
CA HIS A 191 -21.99 7.13 2.18
C HIS A 191 -23.07 6.28 1.47
N PRO A 192 -23.17 6.28 0.13
CA PRO A 192 -24.25 5.60 -0.60
C PRO A 192 -24.25 4.07 -0.46
N ASN A 193 -23.07 3.46 -0.26
CA ASN A 193 -22.94 2.00 -0.11
C ASN A 193 -23.09 1.51 1.33
N PHE A 194 -23.22 2.38 2.34
CA PHE A 194 -23.33 1.98 3.75
C PHE A 194 -24.79 2.05 4.23
N GLU A 195 -25.33 0.93 4.71
CA GLU A 195 -26.74 0.80 5.09
C GLU A 195 -26.90 0.25 6.51
N LYS A 196 -28.01 0.62 7.16
CA LYS A 196 -28.41 -0.01 8.42
C LYS A 196 -28.89 -1.44 8.15
N PRO A 197 -28.48 -2.45 8.94
CA PRO A 197 -28.90 -3.82 8.70
C PRO A 197 -30.40 -3.95 8.95
N LYS A 198 -31.12 -4.52 7.99
CA LYS A 198 -32.53 -4.87 8.18
C LYS A 198 -32.67 -5.91 9.31
N PRO A 199 -33.80 -5.95 10.03
CA PRO A 199 -34.05 -6.97 11.04
C PRO A 199 -33.86 -8.37 10.46
N PRO A 200 -33.20 -9.30 11.18
CA PRO A 200 -32.95 -10.64 10.67
C PRO A 200 -34.28 -11.33 10.33
N LYS A 201 -34.38 -11.90 9.11
CA LYS A 201 -35.52 -12.72 8.69
C LYS A 201 -35.09 -14.20 8.61
N GLY A 202 -35.82 -15.10 9.29
CA GLY A 202 -35.57 -16.54 9.19
C GLY A 202 -34.28 -16.99 9.89
N LYS A 203 -33.38 -17.66 9.16
CA LYS A 203 -32.10 -18.21 9.67
C LYS A 203 -30.94 -17.21 9.72
N GLN A 204 -31.17 -15.96 9.33
CA GLN A 204 -30.12 -14.94 9.24
C GLN A 204 -29.59 -14.55 10.62
N GLY A 205 -28.26 -14.46 10.75
CA GLY A 205 -27.60 -14.04 12.00
C GLY A 205 -27.80 -12.56 12.34
N GLU A 206 -27.39 -12.20 13.56
CA GLU A 206 -27.27 -10.80 13.97
C GLU A 206 -26.23 -10.07 13.12
N ALA A 207 -26.52 -8.83 12.76
CA ALA A 207 -25.64 -7.98 11.96
C ALA A 207 -25.62 -6.57 12.53
N HIS A 208 -24.46 -5.95 12.49
CA HIS A 208 -24.23 -4.62 13.06
C HIS A 208 -24.28 -3.53 11.99
N PHE A 209 -23.80 -3.83 10.78
CA PHE A 209 -23.94 -2.97 9.60
C PHE A 209 -24.24 -3.78 8.34
N ALA A 210 -24.71 -3.10 7.29
CA ALA A 210 -24.88 -3.70 5.97
C ALA A 210 -24.18 -2.84 4.92
N MET A 211 -23.67 -3.48 3.87
CA MET A 211 -22.95 -2.82 2.80
C MET A 211 -23.46 -3.27 1.45
N ARG A 212 -23.64 -2.32 0.53
CA ARG A 212 -24.07 -2.58 -0.84
C ARG A 212 -22.85 -2.79 -1.72
N HIS A 213 -22.61 -4.06 -2.07
CA HIS A 213 -21.60 -4.49 -3.04
C HIS A 213 -22.18 -4.62 -4.44
N TYR A 214 -21.32 -4.83 -5.45
CA TYR A 214 -21.76 -5.10 -6.81
C TYR A 214 -22.67 -6.34 -6.92
N ALA A 215 -22.43 -7.37 -6.12
CA ALA A 215 -23.18 -8.63 -6.11
C ALA A 215 -24.47 -8.58 -5.27
N GLY A 216 -24.66 -7.54 -4.46
CA GLY A 216 -25.81 -7.37 -3.60
C GLY A 216 -25.47 -6.80 -2.22
N THR A 217 -26.49 -6.63 -1.38
CA THR A 217 -26.31 -6.13 -0.02
C THR A 217 -25.89 -7.26 0.93
N VAL A 218 -24.75 -7.09 1.60
CA VAL A 218 -24.19 -8.06 2.56
C VAL A 218 -24.35 -7.52 3.98
N ARG A 219 -24.76 -8.40 4.91
CA ARG A 219 -24.94 -8.09 6.34
C ARG A 219 -23.73 -8.60 7.12
N TYR A 220 -22.99 -7.69 7.76
CA TYR A 220 -21.77 -8.02 8.49
C TYR A 220 -21.97 -7.99 10.00
N ASN A 221 -21.37 -8.97 10.67
CA ASN A 221 -21.30 -9.07 12.11
C ASN A 221 -19.87 -8.75 12.58
N VAL A 222 -19.72 -7.68 13.36
CA VAL A 222 -18.41 -7.20 13.85
C VAL A 222 -17.89 -7.94 15.10
N THR A 223 -18.67 -8.86 15.68
CA THR A 223 -18.24 -9.59 16.88
C THR A 223 -16.92 -10.31 16.63
N ASN A 224 -15.98 -10.12 17.54
CA ASN A 224 -14.59 -10.57 17.52
C ASN A 224 -13.73 -9.98 16.38
N TRP A 225 -14.12 -8.88 15.73
CA TRP A 225 -13.29 -8.27 14.68
C TRP A 225 -12.00 -7.68 15.23
N LEU A 226 -12.07 -6.99 16.37
CA LEU A 226 -10.87 -6.43 16.99
C LEU A 226 -9.89 -7.56 17.32
N GLU A 227 -10.36 -8.65 17.91
CA GLU A 227 -9.51 -9.79 18.27
C GLU A 227 -8.94 -10.51 17.04
N LYS A 228 -9.75 -10.73 16.00
CA LYS A 228 -9.32 -11.34 14.73
C LYS A 228 -8.29 -10.49 14.00
N ASN A 229 -8.41 -9.17 14.06
CA ASN A 229 -7.47 -8.26 13.42
C ASN A 229 -6.17 -8.10 14.23
N LYS A 230 -6.25 -8.30 15.55
CA LYS A 230 -5.12 -8.34 16.48
C LYS A 230 -4.29 -9.62 16.33
N ASP A 231 -4.96 -10.75 16.11
CA ASP A 231 -4.40 -12.11 16.06
C ASP A 231 -3.27 -12.35 17.09
N PRO A 232 -3.52 -12.11 18.39
CA PRO A 232 -2.46 -12.10 19.38
C PRO A 232 -1.90 -13.52 19.60
N LEU A 233 -0.62 -13.71 19.26
CA LEU A 233 0.09 -14.95 19.55
C LEU A 233 0.67 -14.94 20.96
N ASN A 234 0.69 -16.12 21.59
CA ASN A 234 1.33 -16.29 22.88
C ASN A 234 2.85 -16.39 22.70
N ASP A 235 3.55 -15.27 22.89
CA ASP A 235 5.01 -15.17 22.75
C ASP A 235 5.78 -16.17 23.62
N THR A 236 5.27 -16.54 24.79
CA THR A 236 5.91 -17.53 25.66
C THR A 236 5.91 -18.90 24.96
N LEU A 237 4.79 -19.26 24.32
CA LEU A 237 4.69 -20.52 23.59
C LEU A 237 5.51 -20.49 22.29
N VAL A 238 5.54 -19.37 21.58
CA VAL A 238 6.41 -19.21 20.40
C VAL A 238 7.88 -19.35 20.78
N SER A 239 8.30 -18.77 21.91
CA SER A 239 9.67 -18.92 22.43
C SER A 239 10.03 -20.39 22.71
N VAL A 240 9.10 -21.18 23.25
CA VAL A 240 9.28 -22.63 23.43
C VAL A 240 9.45 -23.32 22.07
N MET A 241 8.63 -22.99 21.07
CA MET A 241 8.74 -23.56 19.72
C MET A 241 10.07 -23.21 19.04
N LYS A 242 10.54 -21.97 19.15
CA LYS A 242 11.85 -21.54 18.59
C LYS A 242 13.03 -22.29 19.20
N ASN A 243 12.87 -22.78 20.44
CA ASN A 243 13.90 -23.52 21.17
C ASN A 243 13.61 -25.03 21.24
N ALA A 244 12.68 -25.54 20.42
CA ALA A 244 12.29 -26.95 20.44
C ALA A 244 13.44 -27.85 19.97
N LYS A 245 14.08 -28.53 20.93
CA LYS A 245 15.17 -29.47 20.65
C LYS A 245 14.58 -30.76 20.07
N GLY A 246 14.94 -31.10 18.82
CA GLY A 246 14.56 -32.35 18.16
C GLY A 246 13.70 -32.20 16.90
N ASN A 247 13.25 -30.98 16.55
CA ASN A 247 12.52 -30.74 15.30
C ASN A 247 13.01 -29.46 14.59
N GLN A 248 13.87 -29.64 13.59
CA GLN A 248 14.43 -28.52 12.82
C GLN A 248 13.37 -27.74 12.05
N LEU A 249 12.29 -28.40 11.59
CA LEU A 249 11.23 -27.73 10.86
C LEU A 249 10.54 -26.68 11.73
N ILE A 250 10.26 -26.99 13.00
CA ILE A 250 9.63 -26.05 13.94
C ILE A 250 10.54 -24.84 14.18
N ILE A 251 11.85 -25.05 14.28
CA ILE A 251 12.81 -23.95 14.41
C ILE A 251 12.79 -23.07 13.16
N ASP A 252 12.84 -23.69 11.97
CA ASP A 252 12.88 -22.97 10.69
C ASP A 252 11.61 -22.13 10.44
N ILE A 253 10.42 -22.67 10.72
CA ILE A 253 9.15 -21.95 10.47
C ILE A 253 8.89 -20.79 11.45
N TRP A 254 9.58 -20.76 12.59
CA TRP A 254 9.47 -19.69 13.60
C TRP A 254 10.71 -18.80 13.65
N ALA A 255 11.71 -19.02 12.78
CA ALA A 255 12.97 -18.29 12.80
C ALA A 255 12.81 -16.79 12.52
N ASP A 256 11.83 -16.42 11.69
CA ASP A 256 11.51 -15.05 11.30
C ASP A 256 10.59 -14.32 12.30
N TYR A 257 9.92 -15.06 13.19
CA TYR A 257 9.07 -14.46 14.21
C TYR A 257 9.92 -13.85 15.33
N GLN A 258 9.74 -12.56 15.58
CA GLN A 258 10.44 -11.87 16.66
C GLN A 258 9.49 -11.72 17.87
N THR A 259 9.85 -12.33 18.99
CA THR A 259 9.05 -12.19 20.23
C THR A 259 9.27 -10.80 20.85
N GLN A 260 8.34 -10.34 21.68
CA GLN A 260 8.48 -9.10 22.43
C GLN A 260 9.73 -9.08 23.34
N GLU A 261 10.19 -10.25 23.81
CA GLU A 261 11.40 -10.40 24.61
C GLU A 261 12.66 -10.16 23.76
N GLU A 262 12.75 -10.79 22.59
CA GLU A 262 13.85 -10.58 21.64
C GLU A 262 13.91 -9.14 21.12
N ALA A 263 12.76 -8.53 20.85
CA ALA A 263 12.67 -7.12 20.45
C ALA A 263 13.12 -6.17 21.57
N ALA A 264 12.81 -6.49 22.83
CA ALA A 264 13.24 -5.70 23.99
C ALA A 264 14.75 -5.80 24.22
N GLU A 265 15.34 -6.98 24.07
CA GLU A 265 16.78 -7.20 24.21
C GLU A 265 17.58 -6.53 23.08
N ALA A 266 17.08 -6.60 21.85
CA ALA A 266 17.68 -5.89 20.71
C ALA A 266 17.72 -4.38 20.95
N ASN A 267 16.66 -3.80 21.54
CA ASN A 267 16.61 -2.39 21.90
C ASN A 267 17.57 -2.02 23.05
N LYS A 268 17.92 -2.95 23.94
CA LYS A 268 18.89 -2.72 25.04
C LYS A 268 20.35 -2.74 24.59
N LYS A 269 20.69 -3.41 23.48
CA LYS A 269 22.09 -3.63 23.05
C LYS A 269 22.71 -2.51 22.18
N GLY A 270 22.10 -1.34 22.07
CA GLY A 270 22.76 -0.13 21.54
C GLY A 270 23.34 -0.23 20.11
N GLY A 271 22.93 -1.22 19.31
CA GLY A 271 23.40 -1.38 17.94
C GLY A 271 22.69 -0.41 16.99
N GLY A 272 23.38 0.66 16.62
CA GLY A 272 22.99 1.60 15.57
C GLY A 272 22.74 0.88 14.24
N GLY A 273 21.47 0.62 13.97
CA GLY A 273 20.99 0.00 12.76
C GLY A 273 19.50 -0.18 12.89
N LYS A 274 18.71 0.85 12.57
CA LYS A 274 17.26 0.74 12.37
C LYS A 274 16.99 -0.20 11.18
N LYS A 275 17.15 -1.51 11.38
CA LYS A 275 16.23 -2.50 10.82
C LYS A 275 15.06 -2.60 11.80
N LYS A 276 14.31 -1.49 11.96
CA LYS A 276 12.91 -1.59 12.35
C LYS A 276 12.14 -2.01 11.10
N GLY A 277 12.29 -3.28 10.71
CA GLY A 277 11.11 -3.97 10.23
C GLY A 277 10.09 -3.88 11.36
N LYS A 278 8.83 -3.60 11.06
CA LYS A 278 7.72 -3.41 12.00
C LYS A 278 7.60 -4.58 13.01
N SER A 279 8.45 -4.63 14.05
CA SER A 279 8.40 -5.67 15.10
C SER A 279 8.05 -5.10 16.49
N GLY A 280 7.45 -3.92 16.53
CA GLY A 280 6.95 -3.33 17.77
C GLY A 280 5.81 -2.31 17.62
N SER A 281 5.41 -2.00 16.38
CA SER A 281 4.10 -1.43 16.11
C SER A 281 3.19 -2.62 15.85
N PHE A 282 2.06 -2.65 16.53
CA PHE A 282 1.01 -3.66 16.44
C PHE A 282 0.60 -3.87 14.97
N MET A 283 1.25 -4.79 14.25
CA MET A 283 0.94 -5.05 12.85
C MET A 283 -0.34 -5.89 12.82
N THR A 284 -1.43 -5.27 12.40
CA THR A 284 -2.72 -5.93 12.28
C THR A 284 -2.77 -6.82 11.04
N VAL A 285 -3.63 -7.83 11.07
CA VAL A 285 -3.85 -8.76 9.95
C VAL A 285 -4.29 -7.98 8.69
N SER A 286 -5.10 -6.96 8.87
CA SER A 286 -5.55 -6.05 7.80
C SER A 286 -4.40 -5.36 7.05
N MET A 287 -3.34 -4.93 7.74
CA MET A 287 -2.19 -4.28 7.11
C MET A 287 -1.45 -5.24 6.19
N LEU A 288 -1.26 -6.49 6.64
CA LEU A 288 -0.65 -7.56 5.85
C LEU A 288 -1.47 -7.86 4.59
N TYR A 289 -2.79 -8.01 4.75
CA TYR A 289 -3.69 -8.28 3.62
C TYR A 289 -3.74 -7.12 2.63
N ARG A 290 -3.72 -5.87 3.10
CA ARG A 290 -3.69 -4.69 2.23
C ARG A 290 -2.40 -4.62 1.40
N GLU A 291 -1.25 -4.86 2.02
CA GLU A 291 0.04 -4.88 1.31
C GLU A 291 0.08 -5.99 0.26
N SER A 292 -0.34 -7.21 0.62
CA SER A 292 -0.45 -8.35 -0.31
C SER A 292 -1.38 -8.05 -1.48
N LEU A 293 -2.56 -7.49 -1.21
CA LEU A 293 -3.54 -7.11 -2.23
C LEU A 293 -3.01 -6.03 -3.18
N ASN A 294 -2.31 -5.02 -2.66
CA ASN A 294 -1.70 -3.98 -3.49
C ASN A 294 -0.60 -4.54 -4.39
N ASN A 295 0.22 -5.47 -3.88
CA ASN A 295 1.22 -6.16 -4.69
C ASN A 295 0.57 -6.99 -5.80
N LEU A 296 -0.53 -7.69 -5.50
CA LEU A 296 -1.31 -8.43 -6.49
C LEU A 296 -1.87 -7.48 -7.57
N MET A 297 -2.55 -6.41 -7.18
CA MET A 297 -3.13 -5.45 -8.12
C MET A 297 -2.06 -4.80 -9.01
N ASN A 298 -0.91 -4.42 -8.43
CA ASN A 298 0.22 -3.90 -9.19
C ASN A 298 0.77 -4.90 -10.21
N MET A 299 0.78 -6.20 -9.88
CA MET A 299 1.17 -7.24 -10.81
C MET A 299 0.16 -7.39 -11.94
N LEU A 300 -1.15 -7.39 -11.64
CA LEU A 300 -2.22 -7.51 -12.63
C LEU A 300 -2.25 -6.33 -13.61
N HIS A 301 -1.99 -5.10 -13.15
CA HIS A 301 -1.92 -3.93 -14.02
C HIS A 301 -0.71 -3.95 -14.98
N LYS A 302 0.31 -4.74 -14.69
CA LYS A 302 1.50 -4.91 -15.55
C LYS A 302 1.35 -6.03 -16.57
N THR A 303 0.29 -6.85 -16.47
CA THR A 303 0.06 -7.98 -17.38
C THR A 303 -1.11 -7.72 -18.31
N HIS A 304 -1.25 -8.54 -19.34
CA HIS A 304 -2.43 -8.55 -20.20
C HIS A 304 -3.46 -9.54 -19.64
N PRO A 305 -4.61 -9.07 -19.10
CA PRO A 305 -5.56 -9.93 -18.44
C PRO A 305 -6.44 -10.70 -19.44
N HIS A 306 -6.74 -11.95 -19.08
CA HIS A 306 -7.73 -12.78 -19.77
C HIS A 306 -8.76 -13.24 -18.74
N PHE A 307 -10.04 -12.96 -18.99
CA PHE A 307 -11.11 -13.21 -18.02
C PHE A 307 -11.92 -14.47 -18.36
N ILE A 308 -12.18 -15.30 -17.34
CA ILE A 308 -13.12 -16.42 -17.40
C ILE A 308 -14.17 -16.20 -16.31
N ARG A 309 -15.45 -16.03 -16.71
CA ARG A 309 -16.56 -15.82 -15.78
C ARG A 309 -17.32 -17.11 -15.53
N CYS A 310 -17.08 -17.70 -14.36
CA CYS A 310 -17.81 -18.87 -13.89
C CYS A 310 -19.18 -18.46 -13.33
N ILE A 311 -20.25 -19.15 -13.73
CA ILE A 311 -21.62 -18.90 -13.25
C ILE A 311 -22.10 -20.13 -12.49
N ILE A 312 -22.62 -19.90 -11.28
CA ILE A 312 -23.18 -20.96 -10.44
C ILE A 312 -24.57 -21.33 -11.00
N PRO A 313 -24.79 -22.59 -11.42
CA PRO A 313 -26.07 -22.98 -12.01
C PRO A 313 -27.14 -23.23 -10.95
N ASN A 314 -26.78 -23.72 -9.76
CA ASN A 314 -27.68 -23.94 -8.63
C ASN A 314 -26.90 -24.07 -7.30
N GLU A 315 -27.52 -23.72 -6.18
CA GLU A 315 -26.92 -23.86 -4.84
C GLU A 315 -26.94 -25.30 -4.30
N LYS A 316 -27.76 -26.18 -4.90
CA LYS A 316 -27.88 -27.59 -4.50
C LYS A 316 -26.67 -28.44 -4.93
N LYS A 317 -25.72 -27.86 -5.68
CA LYS A 317 -24.55 -28.53 -6.25
C LYS A 317 -24.92 -29.73 -7.14
N GLN A 318 -26.08 -29.68 -7.79
CA GLN A 318 -26.58 -30.75 -8.68
C GLN A 318 -26.19 -30.49 -10.13
N SER A 319 -25.66 -31.50 -10.81
CA SER A 319 -25.37 -31.39 -12.24
C SER A 319 -26.66 -31.34 -13.07
N GLY A 320 -26.67 -30.53 -14.14
CA GLY A 320 -27.80 -30.41 -15.08
C GLY A 320 -29.00 -29.59 -14.58
N MET A 321 -29.00 -29.14 -13.33
CA MET A 321 -30.03 -28.25 -12.78
C MET A 321 -29.61 -26.79 -12.91
N ILE A 322 -30.51 -25.92 -13.39
CA ILE A 322 -30.29 -24.48 -13.48
C ILE A 322 -31.41 -23.73 -12.74
N ASP A 323 -31.01 -22.81 -11.86
CA ASP A 323 -31.90 -21.84 -11.24
C ASP A 323 -31.82 -20.51 -12.01
N ALA A 324 -32.89 -20.19 -12.73
CA ALA A 324 -32.95 -19.02 -13.59
C ALA A 324 -32.82 -17.70 -12.82
N ALA A 325 -33.37 -17.60 -11.60
CA ALA A 325 -33.31 -16.37 -10.82
C ALA A 325 -31.90 -16.12 -10.31
N LEU A 326 -31.23 -17.17 -9.84
CA LEU A 326 -29.84 -17.12 -9.40
C LEU A 326 -28.88 -16.75 -10.53
N VAL A 327 -29.05 -17.37 -11.71
CA VAL A 327 -28.21 -17.09 -12.88
C VAL A 327 -28.45 -15.66 -13.40
N LEU A 328 -29.71 -15.22 -13.47
CA LEU A 328 -30.04 -13.87 -13.93
C LEU A 328 -29.42 -12.80 -13.02
N ASN A 329 -29.48 -13.00 -11.70
CA ASN A 329 -28.86 -12.10 -10.74
C ASN A 329 -27.33 -12.01 -10.96
N GLN A 330 -26.66 -13.16 -11.09
CA GLN A 330 -25.21 -13.21 -11.37
C GLN A 330 -24.83 -12.51 -12.68
N LEU A 331 -25.58 -12.73 -13.77
CA LEU A 331 -25.30 -12.09 -15.06
C LEU A 331 -25.42 -10.56 -15.00
N THR A 332 -26.37 -10.07 -14.20
CA THR A 332 -26.61 -8.65 -14.00
C THR A 332 -25.51 -8.03 -13.14
N CYS A 333 -25.27 -8.59 -11.94
CA CYS A 333 -24.27 -8.07 -11.01
C CYS A 333 -22.85 -8.13 -11.56
N ASN A 334 -22.49 -9.21 -12.25
CA ASN A 334 -21.16 -9.34 -12.83
C ASN A 334 -20.95 -8.39 -14.03
N GLY A 335 -21.96 -7.67 -14.52
CA GLY A 335 -21.85 -6.80 -15.70
C GLY A 335 -21.56 -7.58 -16.99
N VAL A 336 -22.06 -8.82 -17.10
CA VAL A 336 -21.84 -9.68 -18.27
C VAL A 336 -22.57 -9.11 -19.50
N LEU A 337 -23.77 -8.57 -19.29
CA LEU A 337 -24.58 -8.00 -20.38
C LEU A 337 -23.91 -6.77 -20.99
N GLU A 338 -23.35 -5.90 -20.14
CA GLU A 338 -22.59 -4.72 -20.52
C GLU A 338 -21.29 -5.12 -21.23
N GLY A 339 -20.58 -6.12 -20.70
CA GLY A 339 -19.40 -6.73 -21.33
C GLY A 339 -19.69 -7.24 -22.75
N ILE A 340 -20.79 -7.97 -22.95
CA ILE A 340 -21.19 -8.45 -24.28
C ILE A 340 -21.55 -7.27 -25.19
N ARG A 341 -22.24 -6.24 -24.66
CA ARG A 341 -22.64 -5.07 -25.43
C ARG A 341 -21.43 -4.30 -25.96
N ILE A 342 -20.37 -4.13 -25.16
CA ILE A 342 -19.14 -3.46 -25.61
C ILE A 342 -18.37 -4.33 -26.58
N CYS A 343 -18.19 -5.63 -26.31
CA CYS A 343 -17.46 -6.52 -27.21
C CYS A 343 -18.14 -6.68 -28.58
N ARG A 344 -19.47 -6.56 -28.64
CA ARG A 344 -20.23 -6.61 -29.90
C ARG A 344 -20.16 -5.30 -30.69
N LYS A 345 -20.16 -4.15 -30.01
CA LYS A 345 -20.08 -2.83 -30.67
C LYS A 345 -18.64 -2.44 -31.02
N GLY A 346 -17.70 -2.82 -30.16
CA GLY A 346 -16.27 -2.54 -30.28
C GLY A 346 -15.51 -3.55 -31.12
N PHE A 347 -14.19 -3.50 -31.03
CA PHE A 347 -13.24 -4.26 -31.83
C PHE A 347 -12.23 -4.96 -30.91
N PRO A 348 -12.62 -6.09 -30.28
CA PRO A 348 -11.83 -6.72 -29.22
C PRO A 348 -10.49 -7.31 -29.69
N ASN A 349 -10.34 -7.56 -31.00
CA ASN A 349 -9.11 -8.11 -31.56
C ASN A 349 -8.30 -6.98 -32.20
N ARG A 350 -7.01 -6.85 -31.83
CA ARG A 350 -6.12 -5.83 -32.38
C ARG A 350 -4.74 -6.38 -32.69
N LEU A 351 -4.13 -5.88 -33.77
CA LEU A 351 -2.79 -6.27 -34.21
C LEU A 351 -1.99 -5.03 -34.61
N PRO A 352 -0.72 -4.91 -34.20
CA PRO A 352 0.19 -3.91 -34.74
C PRO A 352 0.28 -4.00 -36.27
N HIS A 353 0.40 -2.86 -36.95
CA HIS A 353 0.48 -2.84 -38.42
C HIS A 353 1.64 -3.70 -38.98
N ASN A 354 2.78 -3.73 -38.28
CA ASN A 354 3.92 -4.53 -38.73
C ASN A 354 3.60 -6.03 -38.69
N ASP A 355 3.05 -6.50 -37.58
CA ASP A 355 2.66 -7.90 -37.40
C ASP A 355 1.56 -8.30 -38.38
N PHE A 356 0.56 -7.43 -38.58
CA PHE A 356 -0.51 -7.66 -39.53
C PHE A 356 0.02 -7.80 -40.97
N LYS A 357 0.89 -6.87 -41.39
CA LYS A 357 1.53 -6.89 -42.72
C LYS A 357 2.33 -8.17 -42.93
N VAL A 358 3.16 -8.56 -41.97
CA VAL A 358 4.01 -9.76 -42.08
C VAL A 358 3.15 -11.03 -42.09
N ARG A 359 2.16 -11.11 -41.20
CA ARG A 359 1.33 -12.31 -41.04
C ARG A 359 0.39 -12.54 -42.21
N TYR A 360 -0.31 -11.50 -42.67
CA TYR A 360 -1.35 -11.59 -43.70
C TYR A 360 -0.92 -11.14 -45.08
N GLY A 361 0.33 -10.72 -45.26
CA GLY A 361 0.86 -10.33 -46.57
C GLY A 361 0.78 -11.44 -47.63
N ILE A 362 0.73 -12.72 -47.21
CA ILE A 362 0.49 -13.85 -48.13
C ILE A 362 -0.85 -13.78 -48.86
N LEU A 363 -1.89 -13.22 -48.22
CA LEU A 363 -3.22 -13.08 -48.82
C LEU A 363 -3.25 -12.02 -49.93
N ALA A 364 -2.33 -11.06 -49.87
CA ALA A 364 -2.28 -9.90 -50.76
C ALA A 364 -0.82 -9.46 -50.98
N ALA A 365 -0.04 -10.32 -51.65
CA ALA A 365 1.41 -10.15 -51.75
C ALA A 365 1.87 -8.93 -52.56
N ALA A 366 1.06 -8.42 -53.49
CA ALA A 366 1.38 -7.21 -54.25
C ALA A 366 1.15 -5.97 -53.38
N GLU A 367 0.04 -5.94 -52.65
CA GLU A 367 -0.39 -4.85 -51.79
C GLU A 367 0.49 -4.75 -50.54
N ALA A 368 0.91 -5.89 -49.97
CA ALA A 368 1.88 -5.92 -48.87
C ALA A 368 3.26 -5.34 -49.26
N ARG A 369 3.64 -5.44 -50.54
CA ARG A 369 4.91 -4.90 -51.07
C ARG A 369 4.78 -3.49 -51.64
N SER A 370 3.55 -2.95 -51.72
CA SER A 370 3.28 -1.66 -52.35
C SER A 370 3.90 -0.46 -51.64
N SER A 371 4.09 -0.55 -50.31
CA SER A 371 4.62 0.55 -49.50
C SER A 371 5.60 0.06 -48.44
N THR A 372 6.55 0.91 -48.06
CA THR A 372 7.43 0.70 -46.91
C THR A 372 6.69 0.94 -45.59
N ASP A 373 5.70 1.84 -45.56
CA ASP A 373 4.88 2.10 -44.38
C ASP A 373 3.95 0.90 -44.07
N PRO A 374 4.09 0.27 -42.89
CA PRO A 374 3.20 -0.81 -42.46
C PRO A 374 1.72 -0.44 -42.41
N LYS A 375 1.38 0.82 -42.10
CA LYS A 375 -0.01 1.27 -42.00
C LYS A 375 -0.70 1.26 -43.36
N VAL A 376 -0.09 1.91 -44.35
CA VAL A 376 -0.58 1.95 -45.73
C VAL A 376 -0.68 0.54 -46.31
N SER A 377 0.34 -0.29 -46.07
CA SER A 377 0.34 -1.69 -46.50
C SER A 377 -0.84 -2.48 -45.89
N SER A 378 -1.09 -2.30 -44.58
CA SER A 378 -2.20 -2.96 -43.88
C SER A 378 -3.56 -2.52 -44.43
N ALA A 379 -3.73 -1.22 -44.69
CA ALA A 379 -4.96 -0.68 -45.27
C ALA A 379 -5.23 -1.25 -46.67
N ASN A 380 -4.21 -1.30 -47.53
CA ASN A 380 -4.33 -1.84 -48.88
C ASN A 380 -4.66 -3.34 -48.89
N ILE A 381 -4.06 -4.12 -47.97
CA ILE A 381 -4.39 -5.55 -47.79
C ILE A 381 -5.88 -5.71 -47.43
N LEU A 382 -6.37 -4.92 -46.46
CA LEU A 382 -7.76 -4.97 -46.02
C LEU A 382 -8.73 -4.54 -47.13
N GLU A 383 -8.41 -3.47 -47.86
CA GLU A 383 -9.20 -2.99 -48.99
C GLU A 383 -9.33 -4.06 -50.09
N LYS A 384 -8.24 -4.77 -50.40
CA LYS A 384 -8.29 -5.90 -51.34
C LYS A 384 -9.18 -7.03 -50.84
N LEU A 385 -9.12 -7.38 -49.56
CA LEU A 385 -9.99 -8.40 -48.97
C LEU A 385 -11.47 -7.98 -49.00
N VAL A 386 -11.75 -6.68 -48.85
CA VAL A 386 -13.10 -6.12 -49.02
C VAL A 386 -13.56 -6.20 -50.48
N ASN A 387 -12.71 -5.80 -51.42
CA ASN A 387 -13.01 -5.87 -52.86
C ASN A 387 -13.22 -7.32 -53.34
N ALA A 388 -12.50 -8.28 -52.75
CA ALA A 388 -12.66 -9.71 -52.97
C ALA A 388 -13.91 -10.31 -52.28
N LYS A 389 -14.73 -9.49 -51.60
CA LYS A 389 -15.90 -9.91 -50.80
C LYS A 389 -15.59 -10.96 -49.73
N SER A 390 -14.34 -11.02 -49.29
CA SER A 390 -13.90 -11.90 -48.19
C SER A 390 -14.03 -11.21 -46.83
N LEU A 391 -14.20 -9.89 -46.81
CA LEU A 391 -14.39 -9.09 -45.60
C LEU A 391 -15.35 -7.92 -45.88
N GLU A 392 -16.07 -7.47 -44.86
CA GLU A 392 -16.91 -6.26 -44.93
C GLU A 392 -16.20 -5.09 -44.23
N ALA A 393 -16.39 -3.86 -44.73
CA ALA A 393 -15.74 -2.67 -44.18
C ALA A 393 -16.19 -2.31 -42.76
N GLU A 394 -17.33 -2.84 -42.28
CA GLU A 394 -17.79 -2.64 -40.90
C GLU A 394 -17.05 -3.53 -39.88
N ASN A 395 -16.40 -4.59 -40.36
CA ASN A 395 -15.79 -5.62 -39.51
C ASN A 395 -14.40 -5.25 -38.99
N PHE A 396 -13.82 -4.14 -39.46
CA PHE A 396 -12.53 -3.66 -39.03
C PHE A 396 -12.45 -2.13 -38.96
N LYS A 397 -11.45 -1.63 -38.23
CA LYS A 397 -11.03 -0.23 -38.22
C LYS A 397 -9.51 -0.14 -38.25
N VAL A 398 -8.98 0.85 -38.96
CA VAL A 398 -7.54 1.13 -39.06
C VAL A 398 -7.22 2.29 -38.13
N GLY A 399 -6.44 2.03 -37.08
CA GLY A 399 -5.97 3.02 -36.14
C GLY A 399 -4.70 3.75 -36.61
N HIS A 400 -3.98 4.35 -35.66
CA HIS A 400 -2.69 4.99 -35.92
C HIS A 400 -1.54 3.97 -35.97
N THR A 401 -1.50 3.04 -35.02
CA THR A 401 -0.42 2.04 -34.89
C THR A 401 -0.93 0.60 -35.08
N LYS A 402 -2.23 0.37 -34.93
CA LYS A 402 -2.85 -0.96 -34.92
C LYS A 402 -4.05 -1.04 -35.87
N VAL A 403 -4.36 -2.26 -36.29
CA VAL A 403 -5.62 -2.62 -36.93
C VAL A 403 -6.52 -3.31 -35.92
N PHE A 404 -7.80 -2.97 -35.93
CA PHE A 404 -8.83 -3.42 -35.00
C PHE A 404 -9.90 -4.23 -35.75
N PHE A 405 -10.35 -5.35 -35.16
CA PHE A 405 -11.28 -6.30 -35.75
C PHE A 405 -12.40 -6.65 -34.79
N LYS A 406 -13.61 -6.87 -35.33
CA LYS A 406 -14.71 -7.47 -34.58
C LYS A 406 -14.39 -8.93 -34.22
N ALA A 407 -15.13 -9.46 -33.24
CA ALA A 407 -15.00 -10.87 -32.85
C ALA A 407 -15.25 -11.82 -34.05
N GLY A 408 -14.47 -12.90 -34.15
CA GLY A 408 -14.58 -13.91 -35.22
C GLY A 408 -13.90 -13.52 -36.56
N VAL A 409 -13.74 -12.23 -36.84
CA VAL A 409 -13.14 -11.74 -38.10
C VAL A 409 -11.70 -12.21 -38.27
N LEU A 410 -10.89 -12.10 -37.21
CA LEU A 410 -9.49 -12.50 -37.27
C LEU A 410 -9.34 -14.01 -37.51
N ALA A 411 -10.21 -14.83 -36.91
CA ALA A 411 -10.23 -16.27 -37.16
C ALA A 411 -10.56 -16.59 -38.62
N HIS A 412 -11.52 -15.86 -39.22
CA HIS A 412 -11.83 -16.02 -40.64
C HIS A 412 -10.64 -15.67 -41.55
N ILE A 413 -9.92 -14.58 -41.26
CA ILE A 413 -8.71 -14.21 -42.02
C ILE A 413 -7.60 -15.26 -41.82
N GLU A 414 -7.47 -15.82 -40.61
CA GLU A 414 -6.51 -16.90 -40.33
C GLU A 414 -6.85 -18.19 -41.11
N GLU A 415 -8.13 -18.55 -41.24
CA GLU A 415 -8.54 -19.70 -42.07
C GLU A 415 -8.20 -19.50 -43.55
N LEU A 416 -8.38 -18.28 -44.08
CA LEU A 416 -7.98 -17.96 -45.45
C LEU A 416 -6.46 -18.09 -45.62
N ARG A 417 -5.70 -17.61 -44.63
CA ARG A 417 -4.24 -17.71 -44.59
C ARG A 417 -3.79 -19.16 -44.53
N ASP A 418 -4.40 -19.97 -43.69
CA ASP A 418 -4.05 -21.38 -43.51
C ASP A 418 -4.29 -22.20 -44.77
N LYS A 419 -5.33 -21.89 -45.55
CA LYS A 419 -5.54 -22.50 -46.87
C LYS A 419 -4.37 -22.22 -47.81
N CYS A 420 -3.96 -20.95 -47.95
CA CYS A 420 -2.81 -20.59 -48.78
C CYS A 420 -1.49 -21.17 -48.25
N MET A 421 -1.30 -21.17 -46.93
CA MET A 421 -0.12 -21.73 -46.28
C MET A 421 -0.03 -23.24 -46.47
N ASN A 422 -1.14 -23.97 -46.40
CA ASN A 422 -1.16 -25.42 -46.60
C ASN A 422 -0.64 -25.81 -47.98
N ASP A 423 -1.07 -25.11 -49.04
CA ASP A 423 -0.59 -25.38 -50.41
C ASP A 423 0.94 -25.19 -50.52
N LEU A 424 1.45 -24.08 -49.97
CA LEU A 424 2.89 -23.80 -49.95
C LEU A 424 3.68 -24.77 -49.08
N MET A 425 3.16 -25.12 -47.90
CA MET A 425 3.79 -26.08 -46.99
C MET A 425 3.83 -27.48 -47.61
N CYS A 426 2.80 -27.90 -48.33
CA CYS A 426 2.82 -29.16 -49.08
C CYS A 426 3.92 -29.16 -50.15
N MET A 427 4.08 -28.06 -50.89
CA MET A 427 5.18 -27.92 -51.86
C MET A 427 6.56 -27.98 -51.17
N PHE A 428 6.75 -27.25 -50.08
CA PHE A 428 8.01 -27.27 -49.31
C PHE A 428 8.32 -28.66 -48.74
N GLN A 429 7.35 -29.29 -48.07
CA GLN A 429 7.48 -30.64 -47.52
C GLN A 429 7.82 -31.66 -48.61
N SER A 430 7.24 -31.53 -49.81
CA SER A 430 7.58 -32.38 -50.96
C SER A 430 9.05 -32.25 -51.38
N ALA A 431 9.57 -31.02 -51.40
CA ALA A 431 10.96 -30.75 -51.73
C ALA A 431 11.92 -31.30 -50.66
N CYS A 432 11.60 -31.11 -49.37
CA CYS A 432 12.37 -31.67 -48.26
C CYS A 432 12.39 -33.21 -48.30
N ARG A 433 11.23 -33.85 -48.52
CA ARG A 433 11.14 -35.31 -48.66
C ARG A 433 11.94 -35.81 -49.85
N ALA A 434 11.89 -35.12 -50.99
CA ALA A 434 12.69 -35.45 -52.16
C ALA A 434 14.20 -35.32 -51.88
N TYR A 435 14.63 -34.27 -51.17
CA TYR A 435 16.02 -34.08 -50.77
C TYR A 435 16.51 -35.20 -49.83
N LEU A 436 15.75 -35.52 -48.79
CA LEU A 436 16.07 -36.62 -47.86
C LEU A 436 16.09 -37.97 -48.58
N ALA A 437 15.15 -38.21 -49.50
CA ALA A 437 15.11 -39.43 -50.31
C ALA A 437 16.34 -39.55 -51.22
N LYS A 438 16.78 -38.45 -51.86
CA LYS A 438 18.02 -38.42 -52.67
C LYS A 438 19.25 -38.74 -51.81
N MET A 439 19.37 -38.13 -50.63
CA MET A 439 20.46 -38.42 -49.69
C MET A 439 20.45 -39.89 -49.23
N GLY A 440 19.27 -40.40 -48.85
CA GLY A 440 19.10 -41.80 -48.46
C GLY A 440 19.44 -42.76 -49.60
N ALA A 441 19.03 -42.46 -50.84
CA ALA A 441 19.36 -43.26 -52.02
C ALA A 441 20.86 -43.23 -52.34
N ALA A 442 21.53 -42.09 -52.19
CA ALA A 442 22.98 -42.00 -52.35
C ALA A 442 23.73 -42.83 -51.28
N ARG A 443 23.27 -42.79 -50.02
CA ARG A 443 23.82 -43.64 -48.95
C ARG A 443 23.64 -45.12 -49.26
N ARG A 444 22.44 -45.56 -49.68
CA ARG A 444 22.18 -46.96 -50.06
C ARG A 444 23.01 -47.42 -51.25
N ARG A 445 23.22 -46.54 -52.26
CA ARG A 445 24.12 -46.84 -53.39
C ARG A 445 25.55 -47.08 -52.93
N LYS A 446 26.11 -46.17 -52.11
CA LYS A 446 27.44 -46.36 -51.51
C LYS A 446 27.53 -47.65 -50.69
N GLN A 447 26.47 -48.00 -49.96
CA GLN A 447 26.41 -49.23 -49.15
C GLN A 447 26.40 -50.48 -50.03
N LEU A 448 25.67 -50.47 -51.16
CA LEU A 448 25.69 -51.56 -52.14
C LEU A 448 27.08 -51.74 -52.76
N ASP A 449 27.72 -50.66 -53.18
CA ASP A 449 29.09 -50.70 -53.72
C ASP A 449 30.09 -51.23 -52.68
N ALA A 450 29.97 -50.77 -51.43
CA ALA A 450 30.77 -51.26 -50.31
C ALA A 450 30.54 -52.75 -50.06
N TYR A 451 29.31 -53.26 -50.16
CA TYR A 451 29.03 -54.69 -50.03
C TYR A 451 29.74 -55.51 -51.10
N SER A 452 29.76 -55.07 -52.36
CA SER A 452 30.51 -55.75 -53.41
C SER A 452 32.02 -55.79 -53.12
N ILE A 453 32.59 -54.68 -52.64
CA ILE A 453 34.01 -54.61 -52.25
C ILE A 453 34.29 -55.55 -51.08
N VAL A 454 33.47 -55.52 -50.03
CA VAL A 454 33.60 -56.39 -48.85
C VAL A 454 33.50 -57.86 -49.26
N GLN A 455 32.51 -58.24 -50.07
CA GLN A 455 32.36 -59.61 -50.56
C GLN A 455 33.59 -60.05 -51.38
N ARG A 456 34.13 -59.18 -52.25
CA ARG A 456 35.35 -59.47 -53.01
C ARG A 456 36.55 -59.65 -52.07
N ASN A 457 36.73 -58.75 -51.12
CA ASN A 457 37.82 -58.80 -50.15
C ASN A 457 37.75 -60.02 -49.24
N ILE A 458 36.56 -60.44 -48.82
CA ILE A 458 36.37 -61.68 -48.04
C ILE A 458 36.80 -62.90 -48.88
N ARG A 459 36.39 -62.98 -50.15
CA ARG A 459 36.82 -64.06 -51.05
C ARG A 459 38.35 -64.08 -51.23
N SER A 460 38.96 -62.92 -51.45
CA SER A 460 40.43 -62.80 -51.53
C SER A 460 41.10 -63.18 -50.22
N TRP A 461 40.57 -62.76 -49.07
CA TRP A 461 41.09 -63.10 -47.75
C TRP A 461 41.07 -64.60 -47.48
N CYS A 462 40.00 -65.30 -47.88
CA CYS A 462 39.92 -66.76 -47.75
C CYS A 462 41.09 -67.49 -48.42
N VAL A 463 41.66 -66.92 -49.50
CA VAL A 463 42.85 -67.43 -50.20
C VAL A 463 44.14 -66.90 -49.58
N LEU A 464 44.24 -65.58 -49.35
CA LEU A 464 45.45 -64.92 -48.85
C LEU A 464 45.84 -65.39 -47.44
N ARG A 465 44.88 -65.71 -46.59
CA ARG A 465 45.15 -66.14 -45.20
C ARG A 465 45.95 -67.44 -45.09
N THR A 466 45.92 -68.27 -46.15
CA THR A 466 46.68 -69.53 -46.22
C THR A 466 47.89 -69.43 -47.17
N TRP A 467 48.13 -68.27 -47.79
CA TRP A 467 49.21 -68.11 -48.76
C TRP A 467 50.51 -67.68 -48.08
N GLU A 468 51.55 -68.52 -48.18
CA GLU A 468 52.83 -68.34 -47.48
C GLU A 468 53.52 -66.99 -47.76
N TRP A 469 53.51 -66.52 -49.00
CA TRP A 469 54.09 -65.22 -49.36
C TRP A 469 53.38 -64.04 -48.68
N TYR A 470 52.06 -64.12 -48.48
CA TYR A 470 51.30 -63.08 -47.79
C TYR A 470 51.56 -63.09 -46.28
N LEU A 471 51.72 -64.27 -45.68
CA LEU A 471 52.12 -64.39 -44.27
C LEU A 471 53.54 -63.82 -44.03
N LEU A 472 54.47 -64.09 -44.94
CA LEU A 472 55.81 -63.49 -44.90
C LEU A 472 55.74 -61.96 -45.04
N TYR A 473 54.99 -61.44 -46.02
CA TYR A 473 54.78 -60.01 -46.19
C TYR A 473 54.18 -59.36 -44.94
N GLY A 474 53.21 -60.00 -44.28
CA GLY A 474 52.62 -59.51 -43.03
C GLY A 474 53.63 -59.43 -41.87
N ARG A 475 54.60 -60.35 -41.81
CA ARG A 475 55.69 -60.32 -40.81
C ARG A 475 56.77 -59.28 -41.13
N VAL A 476 57.05 -59.06 -42.41
CA VAL A 476 58.13 -58.16 -42.88
C VAL A 476 57.68 -56.71 -42.97
N LYS A 477 56.44 -56.44 -43.40
CA LYS A 477 55.90 -55.07 -43.60
C LYS A 477 56.01 -54.16 -42.37
N PRO A 478 55.73 -54.61 -41.12
CA PRO A 478 55.91 -53.77 -39.93
C PRO A 478 57.37 -53.45 -39.59
N LEU A 479 58.33 -54.15 -40.18
CA LEU A 479 59.77 -53.88 -40.03
C LEU A 479 60.25 -52.80 -41.03
N CYS A 480 59.44 -52.50 -42.06
CA CYS A 480 59.71 -51.50 -43.10
C CYS A 480 58.98 -50.17 -42.81
N LYS A 481 59.10 -49.62 -41.59
CA LYS A 481 58.34 -48.45 -41.09
C LYS A 481 58.78 -47.06 -41.60
N GLY A 482 59.79 -46.98 -42.48
CA GLY A 482 60.45 -45.71 -42.82
C GLY A 482 59.56 -44.62 -43.43
N ASP A 483 58.56 -44.97 -44.25
CA ASP A 483 57.85 -43.99 -45.09
C ASP A 483 56.52 -43.45 -44.54
N LYS A 484 55.89 -44.10 -43.55
CA LYS A 484 54.55 -43.68 -43.06
C LYS A 484 54.56 -42.61 -41.97
N HIS A 485 55.69 -42.45 -41.27
CA HIS A 485 55.80 -41.49 -40.19
C HIS A 485 55.72 -40.04 -40.66
N ALA A 486 56.18 -39.74 -41.88
CA ALA A 486 56.11 -38.40 -42.45
C ALA A 486 54.65 -37.99 -42.77
N GLU A 487 53.88 -38.87 -43.39
CA GLU A 487 52.46 -38.63 -43.71
C GLU A 487 51.58 -38.53 -42.44
N GLU A 488 51.86 -39.35 -41.43
CA GLU A 488 51.19 -39.28 -40.12
C GLU A 488 51.53 -37.97 -39.38
N LEU A 489 52.77 -37.50 -39.47
CA LEU A 489 53.20 -36.24 -38.87
C LEU A 489 52.55 -35.04 -39.56
N GLU A 490 52.53 -35.00 -40.90
CA GLU A 490 51.88 -33.93 -41.68
C GLU A 490 50.37 -33.85 -41.38
N LYS A 491 49.70 -35.00 -41.26
CA LYS A 491 48.29 -35.05 -40.87
C LYS A 491 48.06 -34.54 -39.44
N MET A 492 48.91 -34.95 -38.49
CA MET A 492 48.81 -34.46 -37.11
C MET A 492 49.06 -32.95 -37.02
N GLU A 493 50.00 -32.41 -37.80
CA GLU A 493 50.25 -30.97 -37.88
C GLU A 493 49.04 -30.21 -38.45
N ALA A 494 48.38 -30.75 -39.48
CA ALA A 494 47.15 -30.17 -40.03
C ALA A 494 45.99 -30.19 -39.02
N ASP A 495 45.77 -31.31 -38.33
CA ASP A 495 44.73 -31.45 -37.30
C ASP A 495 45.01 -30.56 -36.08
N LEU A 496 46.29 -30.42 -35.68
CA LEU A 496 46.72 -29.52 -34.60
C LEU A 496 46.40 -28.07 -34.97
N LYS A 497 46.78 -27.63 -36.17
CA LYS A 497 46.54 -26.26 -36.64
C LYS A 497 45.04 -25.94 -36.73
N ALA A 498 44.23 -26.86 -37.26
CA ALA A 498 42.78 -26.68 -37.32
C ALA A 498 42.15 -26.59 -35.92
N SER A 499 42.66 -27.39 -34.97
CA SER A 499 42.19 -27.36 -33.58
C SER A 499 42.59 -26.07 -32.86
N GLU A 500 43.80 -25.57 -33.09
CA GLU A 500 44.29 -24.29 -32.56
C GLU A 500 43.45 -23.11 -33.06
N GLU A 501 43.09 -23.08 -34.35
CA GLU A 501 42.22 -22.04 -34.92
C GLU A 501 40.80 -22.06 -34.32
N ILE A 502 40.23 -23.24 -34.11
CA ILE A 502 38.92 -23.39 -33.47
C ILE A 502 39.00 -22.95 -32.01
N LEU A 503 40.04 -23.37 -31.29
CA LEU A 503 40.25 -23.01 -29.89
C LEU A 503 40.38 -21.49 -29.74
N ALA A 504 41.18 -20.83 -30.59
CA ALA A 504 41.35 -19.38 -30.57
C ALA A 504 40.01 -18.65 -30.76
N LYS A 505 39.19 -19.06 -31.74
CA LYS A 505 37.86 -18.47 -31.97
C LYS A 505 36.90 -18.69 -30.79
N GLN A 506 36.91 -19.88 -30.20
CA GLN A 506 36.05 -20.20 -29.06
C GLN A 506 36.49 -19.44 -27.80
N GLU A 507 37.79 -19.27 -27.58
CA GLU A 507 38.30 -18.48 -26.45
C GLU A 507 37.97 -17.00 -26.59
N GLU A 508 38.04 -16.44 -27.79
CA GLU A 508 37.63 -15.05 -28.07
C GLU A 508 36.13 -14.86 -27.78
N GLN A 509 35.28 -15.76 -28.28
CA GLN A 509 33.85 -15.75 -28.01
C GLN A 509 33.53 -15.90 -26.52
N ARG A 510 34.21 -16.82 -25.83
CA ARG A 510 34.04 -17.03 -24.38
C ARG A 510 34.39 -15.77 -23.60
N LYS A 511 35.52 -15.13 -23.91
CA LYS A 511 35.95 -13.88 -23.24
C LYS A 511 34.97 -12.74 -23.49
N ALA A 512 34.43 -12.62 -24.71
CA ALA A 512 33.41 -11.61 -25.02
C ALA A 512 32.12 -11.82 -24.21
N ILE A 513 31.62 -13.05 -24.15
CA ILE A 513 30.41 -13.41 -23.38
C ILE A 513 30.65 -13.22 -21.88
N GLU A 514 31.84 -13.58 -21.38
CA GLU A 514 32.21 -13.43 -19.97
C GLU A 514 32.29 -11.95 -19.56
N ALA A 515 32.82 -11.08 -20.43
CA ALA A 515 32.82 -9.64 -20.21
C ALA A 515 31.40 -9.06 -20.18
N GLU A 516 30.52 -9.50 -21.09
CA GLU A 516 29.11 -9.09 -21.10
C GLU A 516 28.36 -9.58 -19.85
N HIS A 517 28.56 -10.85 -19.46
CA HIS A 517 27.99 -11.42 -18.24
C HIS A 517 28.42 -10.62 -17.00
N ASN A 518 29.70 -10.26 -16.89
CA ASN A 518 30.21 -9.49 -15.76
C ASN A 518 29.64 -8.07 -15.73
N ARG A 519 29.47 -7.44 -16.90
CA ARG A 519 28.80 -6.14 -17.01
C ARG A 519 27.34 -6.22 -16.52
N LEU A 520 26.58 -7.20 -17.00
CA LEU A 520 25.18 -7.39 -16.59
C LEU A 520 25.05 -7.77 -15.12
N ALA A 521 25.98 -8.57 -14.58
CA ALA A 521 26.02 -8.93 -13.17
C ALA A 521 26.27 -7.70 -12.28
N GLU A 522 27.13 -6.79 -12.71
CA GLU A 522 27.39 -5.53 -12.01
C GLU A 522 26.20 -4.56 -12.10
N GLU A 523 25.55 -4.43 -13.25
CA GLU A 523 24.30 -3.67 -13.40
C GLU A 523 23.20 -4.22 -12.48
N ARG A 524 23.04 -5.55 -12.42
CA ARG A 524 22.11 -6.22 -11.50
C ARG A 524 22.44 -5.92 -10.04
N ARG A 525 23.72 -5.95 -9.65
CA ARG A 525 24.17 -5.63 -8.29
C ARG A 525 23.84 -4.19 -7.92
N LYS A 526 24.11 -3.24 -8.82
CA LYS A 526 23.76 -1.82 -8.63
C LYS A 526 22.26 -1.61 -8.47
N LEU A 527 21.44 -2.25 -9.29
CA LEU A 527 19.99 -2.19 -9.17
C LEU A 527 19.49 -2.79 -7.84
N GLN A 528 20.06 -3.91 -7.40
CA GLN A 528 19.74 -4.48 -6.09
C GLN A 528 20.11 -3.55 -4.94
N GLU A 529 21.27 -2.89 -5.02
CA GLU A 529 21.72 -1.91 -4.03
C GLU A 529 20.80 -0.68 -3.99
N GLN A 530 20.42 -0.14 -5.15
CA GLN A 530 19.45 0.95 -5.25
C GLN A 530 18.08 0.55 -4.67
N LEU A 531 17.63 -0.68 -4.91
CA LEU A 531 16.36 -1.19 -4.39
C LEU A 531 16.41 -1.35 -2.86
N GLU A 532 17.52 -1.82 -2.30
CA GLU A 532 17.72 -1.88 -0.84
C GLU A 532 17.81 -0.48 -0.21
N ILE A 533 18.46 0.48 -0.86
CA ILE A 533 18.49 1.89 -0.42
C ILE A 533 17.07 2.47 -0.44
N ALA A 534 16.32 2.29 -1.54
CA ALA A 534 14.94 2.73 -1.66
C ALA A 534 14.03 2.07 -0.61
N ARG A 535 14.24 0.79 -0.32
CA ARG A 535 13.50 0.06 0.73
C ARG A 535 13.79 0.60 2.12
N LYS A 536 15.06 0.90 2.43
CA LYS A 536 15.45 1.54 3.70
C LYS A 536 14.90 2.98 3.80
N GLY A 537 14.94 3.73 2.70
CA GLY A 537 14.34 5.07 2.61
C GLY A 537 12.83 5.02 2.82
N GLY A 538 12.12 4.09 2.20
CA GLY A 538 10.69 3.85 2.41
C GLY A 538 10.35 3.51 3.86
N SER A 539 11.16 2.69 4.53
CA SER A 539 11.00 2.40 5.96
C SER A 539 11.20 3.65 6.85
N ALA A 540 12.11 4.56 6.48
CA ALA A 540 12.29 5.83 7.17
C ALA A 540 11.07 6.74 7.01
N VAL A 541 10.55 6.86 5.77
CA VAL A 541 9.34 7.64 5.46
C VAL A 541 8.11 7.05 6.16
N GLU A 542 7.94 5.73 6.19
CA GLU A 542 6.85 5.08 6.95
C GLU A 542 6.96 5.36 8.46
N SER A 543 8.19 5.34 9.01
CA SER A 543 8.40 5.65 10.42
C SER A 543 8.09 7.11 10.75
N GLU A 544 8.40 8.03 9.83
CA GLU A 544 8.10 9.45 9.98
C GLU A 544 6.60 9.72 9.82
N MET A 545 5.95 9.07 8.85
CA MET A 545 4.50 9.11 8.66
C MET A 545 3.77 8.58 9.91
N GLY A 546 4.24 7.48 10.49
CA GLY A 546 3.69 6.94 11.74
C GLY A 546 3.86 7.88 12.94
N ALA A 547 5.02 8.53 13.05
CA ALA A 547 5.27 9.54 14.10
C ALA A 547 4.38 10.78 13.93
N LEU A 548 4.23 11.26 12.70
CA LEU A 548 3.33 12.36 12.36
C LEU A 548 1.87 11.99 12.64
N ASN A 549 1.46 10.75 12.35
CA ASN A 549 0.08 10.32 12.61
C ASN A 549 -0.20 10.22 14.13
N ALA A 550 0.76 9.71 14.92
CA ALA A 550 0.65 9.72 16.38
C ALA A 550 0.59 11.15 16.95
N GLN A 551 1.39 12.06 16.40
CA GLN A 551 1.36 13.47 16.78
C GLN A 551 0.03 14.12 16.39
N LYS A 552 -0.52 13.78 15.22
CA LYS A 552 -1.84 14.22 14.77
C LYS A 552 -2.93 13.76 15.74
N THR A 553 -2.95 12.48 16.14
CA THR A 553 -3.94 11.96 17.10
C THR A 553 -3.86 12.68 18.46
N GLU A 554 -2.65 12.96 18.96
CA GLU A 554 -2.50 13.72 20.22
C GLU A 554 -2.94 15.18 20.06
N LEU A 555 -2.69 15.81 18.90
CA LEU A 555 -3.18 17.16 18.60
C LEU A 555 -4.70 17.19 18.49
N GLU A 556 -5.32 16.21 17.86
CA GLU A 556 -6.78 16.07 17.78
C GLU A 556 -7.39 15.88 19.18
N ARG A 557 -6.77 15.07 20.03
CA ARG A 557 -7.19 14.91 21.43
C ARG A 557 -7.10 16.21 22.21
N ARG A 558 -5.99 16.95 22.08
CA ARG A 558 -5.82 18.26 22.72
C ARG A 558 -6.82 19.30 22.20
N LEU A 559 -7.15 19.24 20.91
CA LEU A 559 -8.13 20.13 20.30
C LEU A 559 -9.52 19.87 20.87
N GLU A 560 -9.90 18.60 21.06
CA GLU A 560 -11.19 18.25 21.65
C GLU A 560 -11.26 18.63 23.13
N ASP A 561 -10.23 18.33 23.92
CA ASP A 561 -10.11 18.77 25.32
C ASP A 561 -10.21 20.32 25.43
N ALA A 562 -9.64 21.05 24.47
CA ALA A 562 -9.70 22.51 24.42
C ALA A 562 -11.09 23.04 24.03
N LYS A 563 -11.80 22.37 23.11
CA LYS A 563 -13.19 22.72 22.76
C LYS A 563 -14.13 22.49 23.93
N ASP A 564 -13.99 21.39 24.65
CA ASP A 564 -14.81 21.12 25.84
C ASP A 564 -14.61 22.18 26.91
N LYS A 565 -13.35 22.57 27.16
CA LYS A 565 -13.03 23.69 28.07
C LYS A 565 -13.60 25.01 27.56
N LEU A 566 -13.56 25.28 26.27
CA LEU A 566 -14.13 26.49 25.69
C LEU A 566 -15.64 26.55 25.87
N ASN A 567 -16.34 25.43 25.62
CA ASN A 567 -17.78 25.31 25.85
C ASN A 567 -18.12 25.51 27.33
N GLU A 568 -17.34 24.94 28.25
CA GLU A 568 -17.55 25.14 29.69
C GLU A 568 -17.34 26.61 30.10
N GLN A 569 -16.35 27.30 29.53
CA GLN A 569 -16.13 28.72 29.76
C GLN A 569 -17.23 29.60 29.15
N GLN A 570 -17.75 29.25 27.97
CA GLN A 570 -18.90 29.93 27.37
C GLN A 570 -20.15 29.77 28.23
N GLN A 571 -20.42 28.56 28.74
CA GLN A 571 -21.52 28.30 29.66
C GLN A 571 -21.40 29.15 30.93
N LYS A 572 -20.20 29.21 31.54
CA LYS A 572 -19.93 30.06 32.72
C LYS A 572 -20.08 31.55 32.41
N ALA A 573 -19.66 31.99 31.23
CA ALA A 573 -19.83 33.38 30.80
C ALA A 573 -21.31 33.75 30.64
N GLU A 574 -22.13 32.87 30.06
CA GLU A 574 -23.59 33.05 29.96
C GLU A 574 -24.26 33.08 31.34
N ASP A 575 -23.87 32.20 32.26
CA ASP A 575 -24.40 32.16 33.62
C ASP A 575 -23.99 33.41 34.44
N ASN A 576 -22.75 33.89 34.27
CA ASN A 576 -22.30 35.15 34.84
C ASN A 576 -23.06 36.34 34.25
N GLN A 577 -23.34 36.35 32.94
CA GLN A 577 -24.12 37.41 32.30
C GLN A 577 -25.59 37.42 32.79
N ARG A 578 -26.18 36.24 33.03
CA ARG A 578 -27.51 36.13 33.68
C ARG A 578 -27.50 36.64 35.12
N SER A 579 -26.45 36.32 35.87
CA SER A 579 -26.28 36.78 37.25
C SER A 579 -26.06 38.29 37.35
N LEU A 580 -25.28 38.85 36.42
CA LEU A 580 -25.07 40.31 36.31
C LEU A 580 -26.39 41.04 36.03
N LYS A 581 -27.20 40.56 35.09
CA LYS A 581 -28.52 41.15 34.80
C LYS A 581 -29.47 41.11 36.01
N ARG A 582 -29.39 40.07 36.84
CA ARG A 582 -30.16 40.02 38.11
C ARG A 582 -29.66 41.07 39.09
N ALA A 583 -28.35 41.15 39.31
CA ALA A 583 -27.75 42.14 40.20
C ALA A 583 -28.00 43.59 39.74
N GLU A 584 -28.01 43.85 38.43
CA GLU A 584 -28.37 45.16 37.87
C GLU A 584 -29.83 45.52 38.17
N LYS A 585 -30.76 44.55 38.04
CA LYS A 585 -32.17 44.75 38.37
C LYS A 585 -32.41 44.97 39.87
N ASP A 586 -31.66 44.25 40.72
CA ASP A 586 -31.72 44.44 42.17
C ASP A 586 -31.14 45.80 42.59
N LYS A 587 -30.07 46.25 41.92
CA LYS A 587 -29.50 47.59 42.11
C LYS A 587 -30.48 48.69 41.72
N GLU A 588 -31.19 48.53 40.61
CA GLU A 588 -32.22 49.48 40.15
C GLU A 588 -33.37 49.57 41.16
N SER A 589 -33.88 48.42 41.62
CA SER A 589 -34.90 48.35 42.69
C SER A 589 -34.46 49.00 44.02
N LEU A 590 -33.20 48.81 44.42
CA LEU A 590 -32.65 49.44 45.62
C LEU A 590 -32.48 50.96 45.45
N ASN A 591 -32.09 51.42 44.25
CA ASN A 591 -32.03 52.85 43.96
C ASN A 591 -33.42 53.50 44.02
N ASP A 592 -34.44 52.87 43.45
CA ASP A 592 -35.83 53.37 43.52
C ASP A 592 -36.33 53.43 44.98
N GLN A 593 -35.95 52.46 45.82
CA GLN A 593 -36.26 52.46 47.26
C GLN A 593 -35.53 53.60 47.99
N ILE A 594 -34.27 53.87 47.66
CA ILE A 594 -33.50 54.97 48.25
C ILE A 594 -34.10 56.32 47.84
N GLU A 595 -34.51 56.48 46.58
CA GLU A 595 -35.16 57.71 46.10
C GLU A 595 -36.48 57.95 46.82
N THR A 596 -37.32 56.93 46.95
CA THR A 596 -38.58 57.00 47.70
C THR A 596 -38.36 57.34 49.18
N LEU A 597 -37.33 56.74 49.81
CA LEU A 597 -36.97 57.03 51.20
C LEU A 597 -36.49 58.47 51.37
N ASN A 598 -35.69 58.99 50.43
CA ASN A 598 -35.23 60.38 50.44
C ASN A 598 -36.38 61.37 50.27
N GLU A 599 -37.36 61.07 49.40
CA GLU A 599 -38.59 61.87 49.27
C GLU A 599 -39.41 61.89 50.57
N THR A 600 -39.55 60.75 51.24
CA THR A 600 -40.24 60.71 52.55
C THR A 600 -39.46 61.43 53.65
N LEU A 601 -38.12 61.36 53.64
CA LEU A 601 -37.27 62.05 54.61
C LEU A 601 -37.39 63.57 54.46
N ASN A 602 -37.29 64.08 53.23
CA ASN A 602 -37.44 65.51 52.93
C ASN A 602 -38.81 66.04 53.36
N ARG A 603 -39.87 65.25 53.17
CA ARG A 603 -41.22 65.62 53.60
C ARG A 603 -41.36 65.70 55.12
N VAL A 604 -40.71 64.79 55.86
CA VAL A 604 -40.69 64.82 57.35
C VAL A 604 -39.84 65.98 57.88
N GLU A 605 -38.76 66.34 57.19
CA GLU A 605 -37.93 67.50 57.54
C GLU A 605 -38.66 68.83 57.31
N GLU A 606 -39.43 68.97 56.22
CA GLU A 606 -40.26 70.16 55.96
C GLU A 606 -41.39 70.32 57.00
N GLU A 607 -42.02 69.22 57.44
CA GLU A 607 -43.04 69.24 58.50
C GLU A 607 -42.46 69.68 59.85
N LYS A 608 -41.23 69.24 60.20
CA LYS A 608 -40.55 69.66 61.44
C LYS A 608 -40.09 71.12 61.43
N LEU A 609 -39.64 71.64 60.28
CA LEU A 609 -39.21 73.05 60.18
C LEU A 609 -40.39 74.03 60.31
N GLN A 610 -41.60 73.64 59.89
CA GLN A 610 -42.79 74.48 60.06
C GLN A 610 -43.29 74.55 61.51
N GLU A 611 -43.19 73.46 62.29
CA GLU A 611 -43.54 73.47 63.72
C GLU A 611 -42.58 74.32 64.56
N GLN A 612 -41.27 74.28 64.27
CA GLN A 612 -40.27 75.06 65.01
C GLN A 612 -40.36 76.57 64.75
N LEU A 613 -40.85 77.00 63.58
CA LEU A 613 -40.93 78.42 63.21
C LEU A 613 -42.11 79.17 63.87
N GLU A 614 -43.21 78.45 64.18
CA GLU A 614 -44.39 79.01 64.87
C GLU A 614 -44.15 79.15 66.39
N GLU A 615 -43.37 78.25 67.00
CA GLU A 615 -43.05 78.29 68.44
C GLU A 615 -42.05 79.42 68.79
N PHE A 616 -41.05 79.67 67.93
CA PHE A 616 -40.05 80.73 68.13
C PHE A 616 -40.62 82.16 67.98
N LYS A 617 -41.66 82.37 67.19
CA LYS A 617 -42.31 83.69 67.04
C LYS A 617 -43.10 84.11 68.28
N ARG A 618 -43.56 83.16 69.08
CA ARG A 618 -44.38 83.41 70.28
C ARG A 618 -43.54 83.71 71.52
N GLN A 619 -42.35 83.12 71.64
CA GLN A 619 -41.46 83.34 72.81
C GLN A 619 -40.65 84.65 72.74
N LYS A 620 -40.44 85.22 71.55
CA LYS A 620 -39.64 86.45 71.37
C LYS A 620 -40.35 87.73 71.84
N SER A 621 -41.68 87.78 71.85
CA SER A 621 -42.45 88.99 72.20
C SER A 621 -42.63 89.23 73.71
N GLU A 622 -42.35 88.25 74.57
CA GLU A 622 -42.52 88.37 76.03
C GLU A 622 -41.20 88.56 76.80
N ALA A 623 -40.05 88.24 76.19
CA ALA A 623 -38.75 88.24 76.85
C ALA A 623 -38.05 89.62 76.90
N GLU A 624 -38.43 90.59 76.08
CA GLU A 624 -37.75 91.90 76.01
C GLU A 624 -38.17 92.89 77.12
N SER A 625 -39.17 92.55 77.95
CA SER A 625 -39.72 93.49 78.96
C SER A 625 -39.25 93.28 80.41
N LYS A 626 -38.49 92.23 80.76
CA LYS A 626 -38.27 91.86 82.18
C LYS A 626 -36.83 91.61 82.63
N GLN A 627 -35.82 91.74 81.78
CA GLN A 627 -34.43 91.41 82.14
C GLN A 627 -33.51 92.64 82.15
N GLN A 628 -33.99 93.74 82.73
CA GLN A 628 -33.16 94.94 82.96
C GLN A 628 -33.25 95.50 84.38
N ILE A 629 -33.86 94.76 85.32
CA ILE A 629 -33.91 95.10 86.75
C ILE A 629 -33.77 93.77 87.51
N VAL A 630 -32.88 93.68 88.51
CA VAL A 630 -32.49 92.50 89.32
C VAL A 630 -31.27 91.74 88.76
N GLU A 631 -30.12 92.38 88.58
CA GLU A 631 -29.12 92.53 89.65
C GLU A 631 -29.71 92.86 91.03
N GLN A 632 -29.84 91.85 91.90
CA GLN A 632 -29.70 91.97 93.36
C GLN A 632 -29.97 90.58 93.98
N ASN A 633 -29.09 90.17 94.90
CA ASN A 633 -29.19 89.00 95.78
C ASN A 633 -28.53 87.69 95.31
N ILE A 634 -27.23 87.80 95.08
CA ILE A 634 -26.28 86.91 95.75
C ILE A 634 -26.57 86.95 97.26
N VAL A 635 -27.42 86.07 97.81
CA VAL A 635 -27.48 85.84 99.28
C VAL A 635 -27.76 84.38 99.67
N GLU A 636 -28.37 83.52 98.86
CA GLU A 636 -28.59 82.12 99.29
C GLU A 636 -27.44 81.16 98.91
N LEU A 637 -26.21 81.66 99.02
CA LEU A 637 -24.96 80.91 98.83
C LEU A 637 -24.67 79.93 100.00
N ASN A 638 -25.56 79.70 100.97
CA ASN A 638 -25.12 78.95 102.16
C ASN A 638 -26.13 78.12 102.93
N ILE A 639 -27.39 77.96 102.49
CA ILE A 639 -28.33 77.24 103.37
C ILE A 639 -28.31 75.72 103.22
N LYS A 640 -28.17 75.08 102.04
CA LYS A 640 -28.23 73.59 102.01
C LYS A 640 -27.26 72.91 101.05
N LEU A 641 -26.00 73.26 101.29
CA LEU A 641 -24.81 72.42 101.30
C LEU A 641 -24.95 71.11 102.11
N ASP A 642 -26.14 70.78 102.65
CA ASP A 642 -26.34 69.64 103.55
C ASP A 642 -27.34 68.59 103.02
N GLU A 643 -28.13 68.86 101.96
CA GLU A 643 -29.23 67.95 101.63
C GLU A 643 -29.03 67.02 100.45
N GLN A 644 -27.99 67.13 99.61
CA GLN A 644 -27.74 66.12 98.57
C GLN A 644 -26.26 65.73 98.40
N ASN A 645 -25.65 65.45 99.55
CA ASN A 645 -24.75 64.30 99.77
C ASN A 645 -25.36 62.94 99.30
N THR A 646 -26.53 62.95 98.66
CA THR A 646 -27.26 61.86 98.02
C THR A 646 -27.02 61.76 96.51
N LEU A 647 -26.17 62.61 95.91
CA LEU A 647 -25.63 62.39 94.55
C LEU A 647 -24.40 61.45 94.56
N VAL A 648 -23.70 61.36 95.70
CA VAL A 648 -22.59 60.43 95.90
C VAL A 648 -23.06 58.97 95.86
N SER A 649 -24.29 58.67 96.30
CA SER A 649 -24.88 57.33 96.22
C SER A 649 -25.32 56.89 94.80
N LYS A 650 -25.60 57.84 93.89
CA LYS A 650 -25.86 57.53 92.47
C LYS A 650 -24.56 57.27 91.70
N LEU A 651 -23.49 57.99 92.03
CA LEU A 651 -22.15 57.74 91.48
C LEU A 651 -21.55 56.41 91.97
N GLN A 652 -21.93 55.93 93.16
CA GLN A 652 -21.59 54.57 93.64
C GLN A 652 -22.36 53.43 92.94
N ARG A 653 -23.50 53.70 92.29
CA ARG A 653 -24.16 52.72 91.39
C ARG A 653 -23.54 52.73 89.98
N TYR A 654 -23.13 53.89 89.47
CA TYR A 654 -22.45 54.01 88.19
C TYR A 654 -21.08 53.31 88.18
N LEU A 655 -20.37 53.29 89.32
CA LEU A 655 -19.11 52.56 89.49
C LEU A 655 -19.29 51.02 89.53
N LYS A 656 -20.48 50.53 89.92
CA LYS A 656 -20.78 49.08 89.96
C LYS A 656 -21.21 48.56 88.58
N ASP A 657 -21.94 49.35 87.79
CA ASP A 657 -22.30 49.04 86.40
C ASP A 657 -21.08 49.09 85.45
N GLN A 658 -20.15 50.04 85.67
CA GLN A 658 -18.90 50.09 84.89
C GLN A 658 -17.94 48.95 85.24
N SER A 659 -18.04 48.35 86.43
CA SER A 659 -17.23 47.20 86.83
C SER A 659 -17.73 45.88 86.23
N THR A 660 -19.02 45.74 85.93
CA THR A 660 -19.57 44.58 85.21
C THR A 660 -19.30 44.68 83.70
N ARG A 661 -19.33 45.90 83.14
CA ARG A 661 -18.97 46.17 81.75
C ARG A 661 -17.47 45.97 81.44
N LEU A 662 -16.60 46.15 82.44
CA LEU A 662 -15.17 45.84 82.33
C LEU A 662 -14.89 44.33 82.28
N VAL A 663 -15.69 43.51 82.98
CA VAL A 663 -15.55 42.04 82.94
C VAL A 663 -16.11 41.46 81.63
N GLU A 664 -17.21 42.01 81.10
CA GLU A 664 -17.75 41.63 79.78
C GLU A 664 -16.80 42.04 78.63
N LEU A 665 -16.15 43.22 78.72
CA LEU A 665 -15.12 43.64 77.76
C LEU A 665 -13.80 42.87 77.89
N GLU A 666 -13.45 42.35 79.07
CA GLU A 666 -12.31 41.44 79.25
C GLU A 666 -12.57 40.04 78.69
N GLU A 667 -13.82 39.52 78.75
CA GLU A 667 -14.22 38.27 78.08
C GLU A 667 -14.36 38.43 76.55
N GLU A 668 -14.84 39.58 76.05
CA GLU A 668 -14.84 39.89 74.61
C GLU A 668 -13.41 40.07 74.06
N LEU A 669 -12.48 40.67 74.81
CA LEU A 669 -11.08 40.80 74.42
C LEU A 669 -10.33 39.45 74.38
N GLU A 670 -10.70 38.49 75.24
CA GLU A 670 -10.13 37.14 75.23
C GLU A 670 -10.74 36.26 74.12
N GLN A 671 -12.03 36.41 73.80
CA GLN A 671 -12.62 35.83 72.58
C GLN A 671 -12.02 36.43 71.29
N GLU A 672 -11.74 37.73 71.28
CA GLU A 672 -11.10 38.41 70.14
C GLU A 672 -9.62 37.97 69.99
N ARG A 673 -8.92 37.66 71.08
CA ARG A 673 -7.56 37.07 71.04
C ARG A 673 -7.55 35.63 70.49
N VAL A 674 -8.57 34.83 70.79
CA VAL A 674 -8.73 33.47 70.23
C VAL A 674 -9.13 33.51 68.76
N ASN A 675 -10.01 34.43 68.35
CA ASN A 675 -10.40 34.64 66.96
C ASN A 675 -9.25 35.21 66.12
N ARG A 676 -8.44 36.12 66.68
CA ARG A 676 -7.22 36.66 66.04
C ARG A 676 -6.14 35.59 65.86
N SER A 677 -5.99 34.66 66.82
CA SER A 677 -5.10 33.49 66.67
C SER A 677 -5.55 32.50 65.58
N ARG A 678 -6.88 32.31 65.40
CA ARG A 678 -7.44 31.54 64.27
C ARG A 678 -7.28 32.25 62.93
N SER A 679 -7.49 33.57 62.91
CA SER A 679 -7.31 34.40 61.71
C SER A 679 -5.83 34.52 61.31
N ASP A 680 -4.89 34.54 62.25
CA ASP A 680 -3.45 34.53 61.97
C ASP A 680 -2.95 33.16 61.47
N LYS A 681 -3.55 32.04 61.93
CA LYS A 681 -3.30 30.71 61.35
C LYS A 681 -3.86 30.58 59.93
N ASN A 682 -5.05 31.12 59.66
CA ASN A 682 -5.63 31.16 58.31
C ASN A 682 -4.89 32.12 57.39
N ARG A 683 -4.34 33.22 57.92
CA ARG A 683 -3.44 34.11 57.17
C ARG A 683 -2.12 33.41 56.86
N GLY A 684 -1.61 32.58 57.78
CA GLY A 684 -0.46 31.71 57.54
C GLY A 684 -0.69 30.71 56.41
N THR A 685 -1.81 29.98 56.39
CA THR A 685 -2.13 29.04 55.30
C THR A 685 -2.40 29.74 53.97
N VAL A 686 -3.06 30.90 53.98
CA VAL A 686 -3.27 31.70 52.75
C VAL A 686 -1.97 32.33 52.24
N GLN A 687 -1.06 32.75 53.13
CA GLN A 687 0.28 33.21 52.75
C GLN A 687 1.14 32.06 52.20
N THR A 688 1.05 30.86 52.81
CA THR A 688 1.76 29.67 52.30
C THR A 688 1.22 29.26 50.93
N HIS A 689 -0.09 29.34 50.70
CA HIS A 689 -0.68 29.09 49.38
C HIS A 689 -0.38 30.21 48.36
N LEU A 690 -0.22 31.46 48.79
CA LEU A 690 0.22 32.56 47.94
C LEU A 690 1.69 32.42 47.55
N ASP A 691 2.55 32.00 48.48
CA ASP A 691 3.96 31.72 48.22
C ASP A 691 4.10 30.45 47.34
N GLU A 692 3.31 29.40 47.55
CA GLU A 692 3.22 28.23 46.66
C GLU A 692 2.69 28.56 45.26
N LEU A 693 1.69 29.45 45.14
CA LEU A 693 1.20 29.95 43.85
C LEU A 693 2.20 30.88 43.17
N SER A 694 2.96 31.67 43.93
CA SER A 694 4.03 32.52 43.40
C SER A 694 5.19 31.67 42.90
N ASP A 695 5.62 30.66 43.66
CA ASP A 695 6.64 29.69 43.24
C ASP A 695 6.17 28.89 42.03
N PHE A 696 4.89 28.52 41.95
CA PHE A 696 4.31 27.86 40.77
C PHE A 696 4.26 28.78 39.55
N ILE A 697 3.94 30.06 39.73
CA ILE A 697 3.95 31.06 38.66
C ILE A 697 5.39 31.34 38.20
N ASP A 698 6.36 31.41 39.10
CA ASP A 698 7.78 31.59 38.76
C ASP A 698 8.37 30.33 38.09
N GLU A 699 7.93 29.13 38.48
CA GLU A 699 8.29 27.87 37.83
C GLU A 699 7.64 27.72 36.43
N GLU A 700 6.37 28.12 36.27
CA GLU A 700 5.69 28.18 34.96
C GLU A 700 6.23 29.30 34.06
N ALA A 701 6.61 30.46 34.62
CA ALA A 701 7.30 31.53 33.91
C ALA A 701 8.71 31.09 33.47
N GLY A 702 9.41 30.31 34.31
CA GLY A 702 10.68 29.67 33.97
C GLY A 702 10.53 28.63 32.85
N LYS A 703 9.47 27.80 32.87
CA LYS A 703 9.13 26.85 31.79
C LYS A 703 8.74 27.58 30.50
N ALA A 704 8.00 28.68 30.59
CA ALA A 704 7.63 29.51 29.45
C ALA A 704 8.86 30.24 28.85
N ALA A 705 9.77 30.73 29.69
CA ALA A 705 11.04 31.30 29.24
C ALA A 705 11.96 30.24 28.60
N ALA A 706 12.03 29.04 29.16
CA ALA A 706 12.77 27.92 28.59
C ALA A 706 12.14 27.42 27.27
N GLN A 707 10.80 27.41 27.15
CA GLN A 707 10.11 27.13 25.89
C GLN A 707 10.34 28.22 24.85
N ALA A 708 10.39 29.50 25.24
CA ALA A 708 10.71 30.61 24.34
C ALA A 708 12.18 30.57 23.88
N GLU A 709 13.11 30.17 24.75
CA GLU A 709 14.52 29.96 24.37
C GLU A 709 14.69 28.73 23.46
N LEU A 710 13.94 27.66 23.72
CA LEU A 710 13.88 26.47 22.86
C LEU A 710 13.22 26.80 21.51
N ALA A 711 12.20 27.65 21.49
CA ALA A 711 11.57 28.15 20.27
C ALA A 711 12.56 29.01 19.45
N LYS A 712 13.33 29.90 20.10
CA LYS A 712 14.40 30.64 19.42
C LYS A 712 15.51 29.74 18.88
N LYS A 713 15.91 28.69 19.62
CA LYS A 713 16.85 27.68 19.14
C LYS A 713 16.28 26.89 17.96
N LYS A 714 14.99 26.53 18.01
CA LYS A 714 14.29 25.87 16.90
C LYS A 714 14.13 26.77 15.69
N ASP A 715 13.91 28.06 15.87
CA ASP A 715 13.84 29.04 14.77
C ASP A 715 15.23 29.23 14.13
N LEU A 716 16.30 29.30 14.93
CA LEU A 716 17.67 29.30 14.43
C LEU A 716 18.04 28.00 13.70
N GLU A 717 17.59 26.86 14.22
CA GLU A 717 17.77 25.55 13.59
C GLU A 717 16.92 25.42 12.31
N LEU A 718 15.73 26.02 12.26
CA LEU A 718 14.90 26.13 11.05
C LEU A 718 15.53 27.02 10.00
N ILE A 719 16.15 28.13 10.39
CA ILE A 719 16.90 29.01 9.48
C ILE A 719 18.13 28.26 8.93
N ARG A 720 18.84 27.53 9.79
CA ARG A 720 19.99 26.70 9.38
C ARG A 720 19.56 25.57 8.45
N LEU A 721 18.49 24.85 8.78
CA LEU A 721 17.93 23.79 7.94
C LEU A 721 17.40 24.34 6.62
N ARG A 722 16.85 25.56 6.59
CA ARG A 722 16.49 26.25 5.34
C ARG A 722 17.72 26.59 4.50
N GLN A 723 18.79 27.08 5.11
CA GLN A 723 20.07 27.31 4.41
C GLN A 723 20.68 26.00 3.88
N GLU A 724 20.68 24.93 4.67
CA GLU A 724 21.14 23.60 4.22
C GLU A 724 20.23 23.04 3.12
N LEU A 725 18.91 23.26 3.17
CA LEU A 725 17.99 22.90 2.09
C LEU A 725 18.29 23.68 0.82
N GLU A 726 18.59 24.97 0.93
CA GLU A 726 18.90 25.84 -0.21
C GLU A 726 20.27 25.49 -0.83
N GLU A 727 21.26 25.13 -0.01
CA GLU A 727 22.54 24.57 -0.46
C GLU A 727 22.37 23.21 -1.15
N ILE A 728 21.55 22.31 -0.60
CA ILE A 728 21.23 21.02 -1.22
C ILE A 728 20.47 21.24 -2.54
N ASN A 729 19.57 22.23 -2.59
CA ASN A 729 18.84 22.56 -3.83
C ASN A 729 19.79 23.12 -4.89
N GLN A 730 20.71 24.00 -4.51
CA GLN A 730 21.75 24.52 -5.42
C GLN A 730 22.68 23.39 -5.90
N GLN A 731 23.08 22.47 -5.02
CA GLN A 731 23.85 21.29 -5.41
C GLN A 731 23.06 20.36 -6.35
N SER A 732 21.76 20.18 -6.10
CA SER A 732 20.87 19.40 -6.96
C SER A 732 20.71 20.05 -8.33
N GLU A 733 20.51 21.36 -8.40
CA GLU A 733 20.46 22.11 -9.66
C GLU A 733 21.78 22.06 -10.42
N GLN A 734 22.93 22.15 -9.74
CA GLN A 734 24.24 21.98 -10.35
C GLN A 734 24.44 20.56 -10.90
N GLN A 735 24.02 19.53 -10.16
CA GLN A 735 24.04 18.13 -10.62
C GLN A 735 23.10 17.91 -11.82
N LEU A 736 21.88 18.48 -11.79
CA LEU A 736 20.94 18.44 -12.91
C LEU A 736 21.49 19.16 -14.14
N SER A 737 22.20 20.29 -13.96
CA SER A 737 22.88 21.01 -15.03
C SER A 737 24.02 20.19 -15.65
N LEU A 738 24.83 19.52 -14.82
CA LEU A 738 25.89 18.60 -15.26
C LEU A 738 25.32 17.39 -16.01
N ILE A 739 24.23 16.81 -15.53
CA ILE A 739 23.54 15.69 -16.21
C ILE A 739 22.94 16.16 -17.54
N ARG A 740 22.31 17.34 -17.59
CA ARG A 740 21.80 17.91 -18.85
C ARG A 740 22.92 18.15 -19.85
N LYS A 741 24.08 18.65 -19.39
CA LYS A 741 25.25 18.87 -20.24
C LYS A 741 25.78 17.54 -20.78
N ARG A 742 25.94 16.54 -19.92
CA ARG A 742 26.36 15.18 -20.31
C ARG A 742 25.39 14.53 -21.29
N ASN A 743 24.09 14.65 -21.06
CA ASN A 743 23.08 14.11 -21.97
C ASN A 743 23.13 14.83 -23.33
N ASN A 744 23.35 16.14 -23.35
CA ASN A 744 23.54 16.88 -24.61
C ASN A 744 24.83 16.46 -25.34
N ASP A 745 25.92 16.23 -24.62
CA ASP A 745 27.18 15.74 -25.20
C ASP A 745 27.01 14.32 -25.77
N GLU A 746 26.31 13.43 -25.06
CA GLU A 746 25.97 12.07 -25.52
C GLU A 746 25.01 12.10 -26.73
N ILE A 747 24.04 13.01 -26.76
CA ILE A 747 23.16 13.23 -27.92
C ILE A 747 23.97 13.76 -29.10
N SER A 748 24.94 14.65 -28.89
CA SER A 748 25.81 15.17 -29.94
C SER A 748 26.68 14.05 -30.53
N GLU A 749 27.32 13.23 -29.69
CA GLU A 749 28.08 12.05 -30.15
C GLU A 749 27.19 11.05 -30.90
N ALA A 750 25.98 10.80 -30.42
CA ALA A 750 25.04 9.90 -31.10
C ALA A 750 24.61 10.45 -32.46
N THR A 751 24.43 11.77 -32.57
CA THR A 751 24.09 12.45 -33.82
C THR A 751 25.25 12.38 -34.82
N GLU A 752 26.49 12.59 -34.37
CA GLU A 752 27.69 12.47 -35.20
C GLU A 752 27.92 11.02 -35.66
N ARG A 753 27.65 10.02 -34.81
CA ARG A 753 27.66 8.61 -35.21
C ARG A 753 26.59 8.29 -36.25
N LEU A 754 25.39 8.88 -36.12
CA LEU A 754 24.30 8.74 -37.09
C LEU A 754 24.68 9.34 -38.44
N GLU A 755 25.31 10.51 -38.47
CA GLU A 755 25.77 11.17 -39.70
C GLU A 755 26.89 10.36 -40.38
N ASN A 756 27.83 9.83 -39.60
CA ASN A 756 28.87 8.93 -40.09
C ASN A 756 28.30 7.62 -40.68
N LEU A 757 27.27 7.03 -40.05
CA LEU A 757 26.58 5.86 -40.57
C LEU A 757 25.77 6.16 -41.84
N GLN A 758 25.16 7.35 -41.94
CA GLN A 758 24.48 7.78 -43.16
C GLN A 758 25.47 7.99 -44.32
N ASN A 759 26.63 8.57 -44.06
CA ASN A 759 27.70 8.73 -45.05
C ASN A 759 28.27 7.38 -45.50
N ALA A 760 28.52 6.46 -44.56
CA ALA A 760 28.96 5.10 -44.86
C ALA A 760 27.94 4.35 -45.72
N ARG A 761 26.65 4.43 -45.36
CA ARG A 761 25.55 3.85 -46.14
C ARG A 761 25.48 4.45 -47.56
N GLY A 762 25.66 5.76 -47.70
CA GLY A 762 25.71 6.42 -49.02
C GLY A 762 26.86 5.92 -49.89
N LYS A 763 28.02 5.64 -49.29
CA LYS A 763 29.17 5.04 -49.99
C LYS A 763 28.88 3.60 -50.42
N THR A 764 28.33 2.77 -49.53
CA THR A 764 27.95 1.39 -49.85
C THR A 764 26.91 1.32 -50.96
N GLU A 765 25.97 2.26 -51.02
CA GLU A 765 24.94 2.25 -52.06
C GLU A 765 25.51 2.65 -53.43
N LYS A 766 26.49 3.56 -53.48
CA LYS A 766 27.27 3.85 -54.71
C LYS A 766 28.11 2.65 -55.17
N ASP A 767 28.75 1.95 -54.24
CA ASP A 767 29.54 0.75 -54.56
C ASP A 767 28.64 -0.37 -55.11
N LYS A 768 27.45 -0.54 -54.52
CA LYS A 768 26.42 -1.49 -54.99
C LYS A 768 25.90 -1.14 -56.39
N GLU A 769 25.71 0.15 -56.69
CA GLU A 769 25.29 0.59 -58.02
C GLU A 769 26.39 0.39 -59.07
N THR A 770 27.65 0.56 -58.67
CA THR A 770 28.82 0.27 -59.51
C THR A 770 28.95 -1.23 -59.79
N LEU A 771 28.78 -2.08 -58.76
CA LEU A 771 28.76 -3.54 -58.92
C LEU A 771 27.59 -4.01 -59.78
N ARG A 772 26.42 -3.36 -59.68
CA ARG A 772 25.28 -3.64 -60.58
C ARG A 772 25.62 -3.38 -62.04
N ARG A 773 26.24 -2.24 -62.36
CA ARG A 773 26.69 -1.93 -63.72
C ARG A 773 27.71 -2.94 -64.23
N GLN A 774 28.66 -3.36 -63.39
CA GLN A 774 29.61 -4.41 -63.74
C GLN A 774 28.93 -5.76 -64.03
N ILE A 775 27.89 -6.12 -63.26
CA ILE A 775 27.10 -7.33 -63.53
C ILE A 775 26.34 -7.21 -64.85
N GLU A 776 25.75 -6.06 -65.17
CA GLU A 776 25.07 -5.82 -66.44
C GLU A 776 26.04 -5.90 -67.63
N ASP A 777 27.24 -5.33 -67.51
CA ASP A 777 28.29 -5.41 -68.53
C ASP A 777 28.76 -6.86 -68.74
N ILE A 778 29.00 -7.62 -67.66
CA ILE A 778 29.37 -9.04 -67.75
C ILE A 778 28.25 -9.87 -68.37
N GLN A 779 26.99 -9.59 -68.05
CA GLN A 779 25.85 -10.27 -68.66
C GLN A 779 25.73 -9.95 -70.16
N SER A 780 26.02 -8.72 -70.57
CA SER A 780 26.07 -8.34 -71.98
C SER A 780 27.19 -9.08 -72.72
N GLN A 781 28.39 -9.13 -72.14
CA GLN A 781 29.52 -9.89 -72.70
C GLN A 781 29.19 -11.38 -72.84
N GLN A 782 28.53 -11.97 -71.83
CA GLN A 782 28.12 -13.37 -71.87
C GLN A 782 27.10 -13.64 -72.98
N GLN A 783 26.17 -12.70 -73.22
CA GLN A 783 25.21 -12.82 -74.33
C GLN A 783 25.89 -12.72 -75.70
N ASP A 784 26.88 -11.84 -75.85
CA ASP A 784 27.64 -11.70 -77.10
C ASP A 784 28.53 -12.93 -77.36
N GLU A 785 29.20 -13.47 -76.35
CA GLU A 785 29.92 -14.75 -76.45
C GLU A 785 28.99 -15.89 -76.86
N GLN A 786 27.78 -15.94 -76.30
CA GLN A 786 26.81 -16.97 -76.61
C GLN A 786 26.26 -16.84 -78.04
N ARG A 787 26.12 -15.61 -78.56
CA ARG A 787 25.81 -15.36 -79.98
C ARG A 787 26.94 -15.81 -80.90
N GLN A 788 28.19 -15.46 -80.60
CA GLN A 788 29.34 -15.92 -81.36
C GLN A 788 29.44 -17.45 -81.37
N ARG A 789 29.21 -18.10 -80.21
CA ARG A 789 29.21 -19.56 -80.09
C ARG A 789 28.14 -20.21 -80.97
N ASN A 790 26.95 -19.62 -81.03
CA ASN A 790 25.87 -20.08 -81.90
C ASN A 790 26.17 -19.85 -83.39
N GLU A 791 26.89 -18.78 -83.75
CA GLU A 791 27.39 -18.55 -85.12
C GLU A 791 28.46 -19.58 -85.51
N TYR A 792 29.40 -19.89 -84.61
CA TYR A 792 30.39 -20.95 -84.83
C TYR A 792 29.74 -22.33 -84.95
N GLU A 793 28.70 -22.63 -84.16
CA GLU A 793 27.93 -23.87 -84.32
C GLU A 793 27.17 -23.91 -85.65
N ARG A 794 26.64 -22.78 -86.13
CA ARG A 794 26.02 -22.69 -87.47
C ARG A 794 27.04 -22.88 -88.59
N GLN A 795 28.21 -22.27 -88.48
CA GLN A 795 29.30 -22.47 -89.45
C GLN A 795 29.81 -23.91 -89.44
N SER A 796 29.94 -24.52 -88.26
CA SER A 796 30.34 -25.93 -88.10
C SER A 796 29.29 -26.90 -88.68
N LYS A 797 27.98 -26.62 -88.49
CA LYS A 797 26.90 -27.38 -89.14
C LYS A 797 26.86 -27.21 -90.66
N ASN A 798 27.18 -26.02 -91.18
CA ASN A 798 27.28 -25.79 -92.62
C ASN A 798 28.50 -26.49 -93.25
N LEU A 799 29.63 -26.56 -92.54
CA LEU A 799 30.80 -27.36 -92.94
C LEU A 799 30.52 -28.87 -92.89
N GLY A 800 29.71 -29.35 -91.93
CA GLY A 800 29.27 -30.74 -91.86
C GLY A 800 28.33 -31.17 -93.00
N ASN A 801 27.60 -30.24 -93.61
CA ASN A 801 26.72 -30.51 -94.76
C ASN A 801 27.45 -30.47 -96.13
N PHE A 802 28.73 -30.08 -96.16
CA PHE A 802 29.56 -30.14 -97.37
C PHE A 802 30.36 -31.46 -97.50
N ILE A 803 30.29 -32.33 -96.48
CA ILE A 803 30.95 -33.66 -96.45
C ILE A 803 29.87 -34.76 -96.32
N LYS A 804 28.90 -34.72 -97.22
CA LYS A 804 28.05 -35.84 -97.66
C LYS A 804 27.76 -35.63 -99.13
#